data_AF-A0AAV7BIX0-F1
#
_entry.id   AF-A0AAV7BIX0-F1
#
_cell.length_a   1.000
_cell.length_b   1.000
_cell.length_c   1.000
_cell.angle_alpha   90.00
_cell.angle_beta   90.00
_cell.angle_gamma   90.00
#
_symmetry.space_group_name_H-M   'P 1'
#
loop_
_entity.id
_entity.type
_entity.pdbx_description
1 polymer ?
#
loop_
_entity_poly.entity_id
_entity_poly.type
_entity_poly.pdbx_seq_one_letter_code
_entity_poly.pdbx_strand_id
1 'polypeptide(L)'
;MISRSLGPEFGGAVGLCFYLGTTFAGAMYILGTIEILLTYISPNAAIFPIEQDDPQAMLNNMRIYGTCIIAMMAIVVFVGVKYVNKLALVFLACVILSIMAIYAGVIKSAFDPPDFPMCLLGNRVLAKRNLEICAKYISNNTINEALWNKFCITTNESTTCDPYFMANNITEIQGIPGVASGVLLDNLWSAYSQKGSIIERNQTSSVAGEGQKTYSQHYVLTDIMTYFTMLVGIYFPSVTGIMAGSNRSGDLKDAQKSIPFGTILAIATTSFIYLSCVVLFGACIEGALLRDKFGEAVSGQLVIGTLAWPSPWVIVIGSFFSTCGAGLQSLTGAPRLLQAIARDGIVPFLQVFGHGKANGEPTWALLLTAGICEIGILIASLDSVAPILSMFFLMCYMFVNLACALQTLLRTPNWRPRFKYYHWTLSFVGMSLCLALMFICSWYYALVAMLIAGCIYKYIEYRGAEKEWGDGIRGLSLNAARYALLRVEHGATHTKNWRPQILVLVNLDSEQNVKHPRLLSLTTQLKAGKGLTIVGSVLQGTFLDKHVEAQKGEENIKALMTTEKTKGFCQLVVSPSVRDGISHLIQSAGLGAMKHNTVLMAWPHSWKQPTDPYSWKTFVGGFCLLFYCILSLEPKRFRIS
;
A
#
# COMPACT_ATOMS: atom_id res chain seq x y z
N MET A 1 1.11 14.26 5.68
CA MET A 1 1.38 13.62 6.99
C MET A 1 2.49 12.58 6.87
N ILE A 2 2.31 11.51 6.08
CA ILE A 2 3.24 10.37 5.94
C ILE A 2 4.68 10.80 5.61
N SER A 3 4.89 11.59 4.55
CA SER A 3 6.23 12.06 4.13
C SER A 3 7.01 12.77 5.25
N ARG A 4 6.33 13.58 6.08
CA ARG A 4 6.97 14.30 7.19
C ARG A 4 7.33 13.40 8.36
N SER A 5 6.55 12.35 8.61
CA SER A 5 6.77 11.44 9.74
C SER A 5 7.73 10.31 9.40
N LEU A 6 7.62 9.73 8.20
CA LEU A 6 8.38 8.57 7.80
C LEU A 6 9.64 8.90 6.97
N GLY A 7 9.75 10.12 6.46
CA GLY A 7 10.80 10.53 5.52
C GLY A 7 10.28 10.62 4.07
N PRO A 8 10.97 11.39 3.22
CA PRO A 8 10.55 11.62 1.84
C PRO A 8 10.58 10.36 0.97
N GLU A 9 11.45 9.39 1.28
CA GLU A 9 11.61 8.13 0.53
C GLU A 9 10.37 7.25 0.67
N PHE A 10 9.99 6.96 1.91
CA PHE A 10 8.74 6.24 2.20
C PHE A 10 7.52 7.05 1.77
N GLY A 11 7.52 8.36 2.00
CA GLY A 11 6.42 9.25 1.62
C GLY A 11 6.12 9.25 0.13
N GLY A 12 7.16 9.33 -0.71
CA GLY A 12 7.01 9.34 -2.16
C GLY A 12 6.60 7.97 -2.72
N ALA A 13 7.23 6.88 -2.27
CA ALA A 13 6.88 5.53 -2.73
C ALA A 13 5.44 5.15 -2.35
N VAL A 14 5.06 5.37 -1.08
CA VAL A 14 3.69 5.13 -0.60
C VAL A 14 2.69 6.04 -1.32
N GLY A 15 3.04 7.31 -1.52
CA GLY A 15 2.20 8.28 -2.22
C GLY A 15 1.91 7.90 -3.66
N LEU A 16 2.92 7.43 -4.41
CA LEU A 16 2.76 6.99 -5.80
C LEU A 16 1.92 5.71 -5.91
N CYS A 17 2.12 4.74 -5.01
CA CYS A 17 1.30 3.52 -4.98
C CYS A 17 -0.15 3.84 -4.63
N PHE A 18 -0.36 4.72 -3.65
CA PHE A 18 -1.70 5.17 -3.27
C PHE A 18 -2.37 5.96 -4.39
N TYR A 19 -1.62 6.80 -5.12
CA TYR A 19 -2.11 7.49 -6.32
C TYR A 19 -2.63 6.51 -7.38
N LEU A 20 -1.82 5.53 -7.76
CA LEU A 20 -2.22 4.50 -8.74
C LEU A 20 -3.45 3.72 -8.26
N GLY A 21 -3.46 3.29 -6.99
CA GLY A 21 -4.61 2.62 -6.39
C GLY A 21 -5.89 3.46 -6.48
N THR A 22 -5.85 4.73 -6.02
CA THR A 22 -7.03 5.61 -6.11
C THR A 22 -7.49 5.88 -7.54
N THR A 23 -6.58 5.87 -8.51
CA THR A 23 -6.91 6.08 -9.92
C THR A 23 -7.63 4.86 -10.49
N PHE A 24 -7.11 3.65 -10.28
CA PHE A 24 -7.81 2.42 -10.68
C PHE A 24 -9.14 2.20 -9.92
N ALA A 25 -9.25 2.67 -8.68
CA ALA A 25 -10.54 2.71 -7.97
C ALA A 25 -11.56 3.59 -8.70
N GLY A 26 -11.14 4.75 -9.20
CA GLY A 26 -11.97 5.62 -10.03
C GLY A 26 -12.55 4.90 -11.24
N ALA A 27 -11.72 4.15 -11.97
CA ALA A 27 -12.17 3.34 -13.10
C ALA A 27 -13.17 2.24 -12.67
N MET A 28 -12.88 1.53 -11.57
CA MET A 28 -13.77 0.49 -11.02
C MET A 28 -15.15 1.04 -10.66
N TYR A 29 -15.22 2.21 -10.00
CA TYR A 29 -16.50 2.84 -9.64
C TYR A 29 -17.29 3.31 -10.86
N ILE A 30 -16.61 3.78 -11.92
CA ILE A 30 -17.27 4.17 -13.18
C ILE A 30 -17.84 2.94 -13.88
N LEU A 31 -17.06 1.86 -14.00
CA LEU A 31 -17.54 0.59 -14.57
C LEU A 31 -18.75 0.06 -13.79
N GLY A 32 -18.70 0.06 -12.46
CA GLY A 32 -19.84 -0.35 -11.63
C GLY A 32 -21.08 0.53 -11.81
N THR A 33 -20.90 1.84 -12.03
CA THR A 33 -22.02 2.75 -12.32
C THR A 33 -22.70 2.41 -13.65
N ILE A 34 -21.92 2.00 -14.65
CA ILE A 34 -22.44 1.63 -15.98
C ILE A 34 -23.09 0.26 -15.94
N GLU A 35 -22.52 -0.68 -15.18
CA GLU A 35 -23.14 -1.99 -14.96
C GLU A 35 -24.54 -1.85 -14.36
N ILE A 36 -24.70 -0.97 -13.37
CA ILE A 36 -26.02 -0.67 -12.79
C ILE A 36 -26.94 -0.03 -13.83
N LEU A 37 -26.42 0.92 -14.62
CA LEU A 37 -27.20 1.64 -15.64
C LEU A 37 -27.72 0.70 -16.75
N LEU A 38 -26.84 -0.10 -17.35
CA LEU A 38 -27.15 -0.96 -18.48
C LEU A 38 -27.89 -2.24 -18.07
N THR A 39 -27.66 -2.75 -16.86
CA THR A 39 -28.30 -4.02 -16.44
C THR A 39 -29.66 -3.80 -15.80
N TYR A 40 -29.80 -2.77 -14.94
CA TYR A 40 -30.97 -2.63 -14.06
C TYR A 40 -31.84 -1.40 -14.35
N ILE A 41 -31.28 -0.32 -14.89
CA ILE A 41 -32.05 0.92 -15.13
C ILE A 41 -32.60 0.96 -16.56
N SER A 42 -31.74 0.78 -17.57
CA SER A 42 -32.13 0.91 -18.98
C SER A 42 -31.37 -0.10 -19.86
N PRO A 43 -31.83 -1.36 -19.92
CA PRO A 43 -31.21 -2.39 -20.78
C PRO A 43 -31.37 -2.09 -22.27
N ASN A 44 -32.43 -1.37 -22.65
CA ASN A 44 -32.69 -0.98 -24.05
C ASN A 44 -31.75 0.11 -24.57
N ALA A 45 -30.96 0.74 -23.70
CA ALA A 45 -29.99 1.77 -24.09
C ALA A 45 -28.67 1.18 -24.63
N ALA A 46 -28.50 -0.15 -24.66
CA ALA A 46 -27.29 -0.77 -25.20
C ALA A 46 -27.11 -0.44 -26.69
N ILE A 47 -25.93 0.08 -27.06
CA ILE A 47 -25.59 0.46 -28.45
C ILE A 47 -25.37 -0.79 -29.29
N PHE A 48 -24.63 -1.75 -28.75
CA PHE A 48 -24.52 -3.08 -29.30
C PHE A 48 -25.60 -3.94 -28.62
N PRO A 49 -26.60 -4.45 -29.38
CA PRO A 49 -27.65 -5.27 -28.80
C PRO A 49 -27.01 -6.49 -28.12
N ILE A 50 -27.44 -6.73 -26.88
CA ILE A 50 -26.96 -7.85 -26.07
C ILE A 50 -27.70 -9.10 -26.57
N GLU A 51 -27.30 -9.60 -27.74
CA GLU A 51 -27.66 -10.98 -28.10
C GLU A 51 -26.87 -11.92 -27.19
N GLN A 52 -27.54 -12.97 -26.69
CA GLN A 52 -27.03 -13.86 -25.63
C GLN A 52 -25.73 -14.61 -26.00
N ASP A 53 -25.27 -14.53 -27.25
CA ASP A 53 -24.12 -15.26 -27.79
C ASP A 53 -22.79 -14.48 -27.80
N ASP A 54 -22.76 -13.16 -27.55
CA ASP A 54 -21.51 -12.40 -27.57
C ASP A 54 -21.20 -11.63 -26.27
N PRO A 55 -20.40 -12.21 -25.34
CA PRO A 55 -19.94 -11.48 -24.15
C PRO A 55 -19.08 -10.25 -24.52
N GLN A 56 -18.57 -10.14 -25.75
CA GLN A 56 -17.83 -8.97 -26.19
C GLN A 56 -18.74 -7.76 -26.45
N ALA A 57 -20.01 -7.97 -26.79
CA ALA A 57 -20.97 -6.88 -27.00
C ALA A 57 -21.19 -6.08 -25.69
N MET A 58 -21.38 -6.77 -24.57
CA MET A 58 -21.50 -6.14 -23.25
C MET A 58 -20.23 -5.35 -22.87
N LEU A 59 -19.05 -5.93 -23.09
CA LEU A 59 -17.78 -5.25 -22.80
C LEU A 59 -17.57 -4.00 -23.65
N ASN A 60 -17.96 -4.04 -24.93
CA ASN A 60 -17.86 -2.87 -25.82
C ASN A 60 -18.83 -1.75 -25.41
N ASN A 61 -20.04 -2.09 -24.95
CA ASN A 61 -20.96 -1.11 -24.35
C ASN A 61 -20.33 -0.46 -23.10
N MET A 62 -19.75 -1.26 -22.20
CA MET A 62 -19.07 -0.75 -20.99
C MET A 62 -17.94 0.22 -21.33
N ARG A 63 -17.16 -0.04 -22.40
CA ARG A 63 -16.10 0.85 -22.87
C ARG A 63 -16.64 2.21 -23.29
N ILE A 64 -17.63 2.25 -24.19
CA ILE A 64 -18.17 3.50 -24.75
C ILE A 64 -18.84 4.34 -23.66
N TYR A 65 -19.74 3.74 -22.88
CA TYR A 65 -20.37 4.47 -21.77
C TYR A 65 -19.34 4.88 -20.72
N GLY A 66 -18.31 4.06 -20.51
CA GLY A 66 -17.14 4.32 -19.68
C GLY A 66 -16.44 5.62 -20.04
N THR A 67 -16.02 5.72 -21.29
CA THR A 67 -15.29 6.88 -21.83
C THR A 67 -16.14 8.15 -21.78
N CYS A 68 -17.45 8.04 -22.03
CA CYS A 68 -18.37 9.16 -21.93
C CYS A 68 -18.53 9.65 -20.47
N ILE A 69 -18.74 8.73 -19.52
CA ILE A 69 -18.94 9.09 -18.11
C ILE A 69 -17.67 9.65 -17.49
N ILE A 70 -16.49 9.08 -17.77
CA ILE A 70 -15.24 9.64 -17.26
C ILE A 70 -14.96 11.03 -17.81
N ALA A 71 -15.23 11.28 -19.10
CA ALA A 71 -15.10 12.61 -19.70
C ALA A 71 -16.03 13.61 -19.01
N MET A 72 -17.29 13.24 -18.79
CA MET A 72 -18.26 14.07 -18.07
C MET A 72 -17.82 14.35 -16.62
N MET A 73 -17.40 13.32 -15.88
CA MET A 73 -16.91 13.48 -14.51
C MET A 73 -15.65 14.35 -14.45
N ALA A 74 -14.71 14.19 -15.39
CA ALA A 74 -13.51 15.02 -15.46
C ALA A 74 -13.84 16.50 -15.72
N ILE A 75 -14.82 16.79 -16.59
CA ILE A 75 -15.32 18.15 -16.81
C ILE A 75 -15.92 18.73 -15.53
N VAL A 76 -16.77 17.96 -14.82
CA VAL A 76 -17.36 18.39 -13.54
C VAL A 76 -16.28 18.73 -12.51
N VAL A 77 -15.27 17.88 -12.39
CA VAL A 77 -14.13 18.11 -11.48
C VAL A 77 -13.30 19.33 -11.92
N PHE A 78 -13.13 19.56 -13.22
CA PHE A 78 -12.39 20.70 -13.76
C PHE A 78 -13.08 22.05 -13.55
N VAL A 79 -14.41 22.09 -13.61
CA VAL A 79 -15.23 23.31 -13.42
C VAL A 79 -15.22 23.75 -11.97
N GLY A 80 -15.24 22.82 -11.01
CA GLY A 80 -14.94 23.18 -9.62
C GLY A 80 -15.29 22.12 -8.59
N VAL A 81 -14.32 21.77 -7.73
CA VAL A 81 -14.46 20.72 -6.71
C VAL A 81 -15.36 21.16 -5.54
N LYS A 82 -15.65 22.46 -5.41
CA LYS A 82 -16.53 22.99 -4.36
C LYS A 82 -17.94 22.38 -4.41
N TYR A 83 -18.49 22.16 -5.60
CA TYR A 83 -19.81 21.56 -5.77
C TYR A 83 -19.82 20.08 -5.39
N VAL A 84 -18.80 19.33 -5.82
CA VAL A 84 -18.61 17.91 -5.46
C VAL A 84 -18.55 17.73 -3.94
N ASN A 85 -17.83 18.62 -3.24
CA ASN A 85 -17.74 18.58 -1.78
C ASN A 85 -19.09 18.84 -1.07
N LYS A 86 -19.98 19.67 -1.65
CA LYS A 86 -21.33 19.89 -1.09
C LYS A 86 -22.22 18.67 -1.33
N LEU A 87 -22.12 18.04 -2.49
CA LEU A 87 -22.88 16.84 -2.85
C LEU A 87 -22.43 15.58 -2.08
N ALA A 88 -21.24 15.58 -1.49
CA ALA A 88 -20.73 14.44 -0.71
C ALA A 88 -21.68 13.99 0.42
N LEU A 89 -22.39 14.91 1.07
CA LEU A 89 -23.38 14.57 2.10
C LEU A 89 -24.61 13.86 1.52
N VAL A 90 -25.02 14.21 0.30
CA VAL A 90 -26.11 13.55 -0.40
C VAL A 90 -25.72 12.12 -0.75
N PHE A 91 -24.51 11.90 -1.29
CA PHE A 91 -24.01 10.56 -1.58
C PHE A 91 -23.92 9.70 -0.33
N LEU A 92 -23.47 10.27 0.80
CA LEU A 92 -23.45 9.56 2.08
C LEU A 92 -24.87 9.17 2.54
N ALA A 93 -25.86 10.06 2.38
CA ALA A 93 -27.25 9.76 2.72
C ALA A 93 -27.80 8.61 1.88
N CYS A 94 -27.51 8.57 0.57
CA CYS A 94 -27.90 7.46 -0.30
C CYS A 94 -27.36 6.10 0.19
N VAL A 95 -26.10 6.06 0.64
CA VAL A 95 -25.49 4.83 1.20
C VAL A 95 -26.19 4.40 2.47
N ILE A 96 -26.38 5.32 3.43
CA ILE A 96 -27.00 5.00 4.72
C ILE A 96 -28.44 4.51 4.53
N LEU A 97 -29.23 5.20 3.71
CA LEU A 97 -30.62 4.80 3.43
C LEU A 97 -30.69 3.43 2.74
N SER A 98 -29.76 3.14 1.82
CA SER A 98 -29.70 1.82 1.17
C SER A 98 -29.38 0.72 2.17
N ILE A 99 -28.42 0.93 3.08
CA ILE A 99 -28.09 -0.03 4.12
C ILE A 99 -29.27 -0.25 5.07
N MET A 100 -29.95 0.83 5.48
CA MET A 100 -31.15 0.74 6.32
C MET A 100 -32.30 -0.03 5.63
N ALA A 101 -32.50 0.18 4.32
CA ALA A 101 -33.50 -0.53 3.52
C ALA A 101 -33.23 -2.05 3.47
N ILE A 102 -31.96 -2.46 3.41
CA ILE A 102 -31.56 -3.88 3.47
C ILE A 102 -31.93 -4.46 4.84
N TYR A 103 -31.54 -3.81 5.95
CA TYR A 103 -31.87 -4.30 7.29
C TYR A 103 -33.37 -4.35 7.55
N ALA A 104 -34.12 -3.34 7.10
CA ALA A 104 -35.58 -3.32 7.20
C ALA A 104 -36.20 -4.50 6.42
N GLY A 105 -35.68 -4.77 5.22
CA GLY A 105 -36.09 -5.89 4.39
C GLY A 105 -35.82 -7.26 5.02
N VAL A 106 -34.65 -7.44 5.63
CA VAL A 106 -34.30 -8.65 6.40
C VAL A 106 -35.30 -8.87 7.54
N ILE A 107 -35.58 -7.83 8.35
CA ILE A 107 -36.53 -7.93 9.48
C ILE A 107 -37.93 -8.25 8.96
N LYS A 108 -38.36 -7.59 7.88
CA LYS A 108 -39.66 -7.85 7.26
C LYS A 108 -39.77 -9.30 6.79
N SER A 109 -38.71 -9.84 6.18
CA SER A 109 -38.71 -11.22 5.66
C SER A 109 -38.92 -12.31 6.71
N ALA A 110 -38.77 -11.99 8.00
CA ALA A 110 -39.08 -12.91 9.09
C ALA A 110 -40.60 -13.10 9.30
N PHE A 111 -41.42 -12.11 8.91
CA PHE A 111 -42.87 -12.13 9.09
C PHE A 111 -43.62 -12.25 7.75
N ASP A 112 -43.13 -11.53 6.73
CA ASP A 112 -43.74 -11.41 5.41
C ASP A 112 -42.62 -11.41 4.35
N PRO A 113 -42.16 -12.60 3.90
CA PRO A 113 -41.12 -12.72 2.90
C PRO A 113 -41.59 -12.14 1.55
N PRO A 114 -40.71 -11.43 0.83
CA PRO A 114 -41.07 -10.85 -0.47
C PRO A 114 -41.29 -11.94 -1.52
N ASP A 115 -42.28 -11.73 -2.39
CA ASP A 115 -42.66 -12.73 -3.38
C ASP A 115 -41.82 -12.66 -4.66
N PHE A 116 -40.73 -13.42 -4.71
CA PHE A 116 -39.83 -13.53 -5.87
C PHE A 116 -39.61 -15.01 -6.22
N PRO A 117 -40.49 -15.61 -7.03
CA PRO A 117 -40.36 -17.01 -7.37
C PRO A 117 -39.37 -17.22 -8.52
N MET A 118 -38.66 -18.35 -8.48
CA MET A 118 -37.70 -18.76 -9.50
C MET A 118 -38.03 -20.15 -10.06
N CYS A 119 -37.66 -20.37 -11.32
CA CYS A 119 -37.99 -21.57 -12.07
C CYS A 119 -36.86 -22.59 -12.05
N LEU A 120 -37.20 -23.82 -11.67
CA LEU A 120 -36.30 -24.97 -11.70
C LEU A 120 -36.81 -26.03 -12.68
N LEU A 121 -35.90 -26.59 -13.47
CA LEU A 121 -36.12 -27.82 -14.24
C LEU A 121 -35.34 -28.95 -13.57
N GLY A 122 -36.04 -29.77 -12.77
CA GLY A 122 -35.41 -30.73 -11.86
C GLY A 122 -34.51 -30.02 -10.84
N ASN A 123 -33.19 -30.12 -11.01
CA ASN A 123 -32.20 -29.44 -10.17
C ASN A 123 -31.56 -28.18 -10.80
N ARG A 124 -31.85 -27.87 -12.07
CA ARG A 124 -31.21 -26.77 -12.82
C ARG A 124 -32.04 -25.50 -12.79
N VAL A 125 -31.39 -24.35 -12.60
CA VAL A 125 -32.05 -23.03 -12.59
C VAL A 125 -32.25 -22.51 -14.01
N LEU A 126 -33.48 -22.10 -14.34
CA LEU A 126 -33.84 -21.50 -15.61
C LEU A 126 -33.76 -19.97 -15.55
N ALA A 127 -33.32 -19.34 -16.64
CA ALA A 127 -33.40 -17.90 -16.80
C ALA A 127 -34.87 -17.48 -16.97
N LYS A 128 -35.36 -16.62 -16.06
CA LYS A 128 -36.77 -16.17 -16.02
C LYS A 128 -37.07 -15.04 -17.01
N ARG A 129 -36.05 -14.43 -17.63
CA ARG A 129 -36.22 -13.39 -18.66
C ARG A 129 -37.13 -13.91 -19.79
N ASN A 130 -38.21 -13.17 -20.07
CA ASN A 130 -39.24 -13.50 -21.06
C ASN A 130 -40.03 -14.80 -20.76
N LEU A 131 -40.10 -15.22 -19.50
CA LEU A 131 -40.90 -16.35 -19.05
C LEU A 131 -41.91 -15.90 -17.98
N GLU A 132 -43.18 -15.74 -18.37
CA GLU A 132 -44.25 -15.34 -17.44
C GLU A 132 -44.78 -16.52 -16.61
N ILE A 133 -44.85 -17.71 -17.21
CA ILE A 133 -45.45 -18.91 -16.59
C ILE A 133 -44.39 -19.99 -16.41
N CYS A 134 -44.18 -20.39 -15.16
CA CYS A 134 -43.20 -21.40 -14.75
C CYS A 134 -43.74 -22.84 -14.83
N ALA A 135 -44.41 -23.18 -15.93
CA ALA A 135 -45.02 -24.51 -16.11
C ALA A 135 -44.89 -24.98 -17.54
N LYS A 136 -44.78 -26.31 -17.72
CA LYS A 136 -44.81 -26.95 -19.06
C LYS A 136 -46.19 -26.85 -19.71
N TYR A 137 -47.23 -26.93 -18.88
CA TYR A 137 -48.63 -26.91 -19.30
C TYR A 137 -49.36 -25.79 -18.56
N ILE A 138 -50.10 -24.95 -19.28
CA ILE A 138 -50.88 -23.83 -18.74
C ILE A 138 -52.21 -24.35 -18.18
N SER A 139 -52.76 -25.39 -18.79
CA SER A 139 -53.92 -26.17 -18.33
C SER A 139 -53.73 -27.63 -18.74
N ASN A 140 -54.60 -28.56 -18.31
CA ASN A 140 -54.45 -30.02 -18.54
C ASN A 140 -54.16 -30.43 -20.00
N ASN A 141 -54.37 -29.56 -21.00
CA ASN A 141 -54.07 -29.83 -22.42
C ASN A 141 -53.35 -28.69 -23.19
N THR A 142 -53.05 -27.53 -22.59
CA THR A 142 -52.38 -26.42 -23.32
C THR A 142 -50.89 -26.34 -22.98
N ILE A 143 -50.05 -26.57 -23.99
CA ILE A 143 -48.58 -26.46 -23.87
C ILE A 143 -48.20 -24.97 -23.74
N ASN A 144 -47.25 -24.68 -22.86
CA ASN A 144 -46.63 -23.38 -22.79
C ASN A 144 -45.64 -23.20 -23.96
N GLU A 145 -46.10 -22.60 -25.06
CA GLU A 145 -45.30 -22.43 -26.28
C GLU A 145 -43.98 -21.67 -26.02
N ALA A 146 -43.98 -20.69 -25.12
CA ALA A 146 -42.79 -19.88 -24.83
C ALA A 146 -41.66 -20.69 -24.19
N LEU A 147 -41.99 -21.67 -23.35
CA LEU A 147 -41.02 -22.56 -22.71
C LEU A 147 -40.71 -23.78 -23.57
N TRP A 148 -41.73 -24.30 -24.27
CA TRP A 148 -41.59 -25.46 -25.13
C TRP A 148 -40.69 -25.16 -26.35
N ASN A 149 -40.85 -24.00 -26.98
CA ASN A 149 -40.01 -23.58 -28.11
C ASN A 149 -38.54 -23.36 -27.73
N LYS A 150 -38.22 -23.18 -26.44
CA LYS A 150 -36.84 -23.09 -25.95
C LYS A 150 -36.14 -24.46 -25.89
N PHE A 151 -36.86 -25.53 -25.60
CA PHE A 151 -36.28 -26.87 -25.37
C PHE A 151 -36.66 -27.92 -26.42
N CYS A 152 -37.60 -27.59 -27.30
CA CYS A 152 -38.09 -28.46 -28.36
C CYS A 152 -38.04 -27.73 -29.70
N ILE A 153 -37.51 -28.42 -30.71
CA ILE A 153 -37.54 -27.96 -32.10
C ILE A 153 -38.71 -28.68 -32.77
N THR A 154 -39.69 -27.91 -33.22
CA THR A 154 -40.84 -28.43 -33.95
C THR A 154 -40.56 -28.32 -35.44
N THR A 155 -40.30 -29.45 -36.09
CA THR A 155 -40.28 -29.53 -37.56
C THR A 155 -41.61 -30.12 -38.05
N ASN A 156 -42.02 -29.84 -39.29
CA ASN A 156 -43.34 -30.21 -39.84
C ASN A 156 -43.71 -31.71 -39.71
N GLU A 157 -42.77 -32.61 -39.43
CA GLU A 157 -43.01 -34.06 -39.30
C GLU A 157 -42.56 -34.68 -37.97
N SER A 158 -41.78 -33.99 -37.11
CA SER A 158 -41.40 -34.50 -35.79
C SER A 158 -40.95 -33.41 -34.81
N THR A 159 -41.30 -33.59 -33.52
CA THR A 159 -40.85 -32.73 -32.41
C THR A 159 -39.67 -33.38 -31.72
N THR A 160 -38.48 -32.77 -31.82
CA THR A 160 -37.28 -33.23 -31.11
C THR A 160 -37.05 -32.34 -29.89
N CYS A 161 -37.13 -32.91 -28.69
CA CYS A 161 -36.96 -32.21 -27.43
C CYS A 161 -35.71 -32.66 -26.67
N ASP A 162 -35.17 -31.77 -25.84
CA ASP A 162 -34.08 -32.12 -24.92
C ASP A 162 -34.49 -33.30 -24.00
N PRO A 163 -33.72 -34.39 -23.95
CA PRO A 163 -34.02 -35.54 -23.10
C PRO A 163 -34.14 -35.17 -21.62
N TYR A 164 -33.34 -34.19 -21.15
CA TYR A 164 -33.39 -33.74 -19.76
C TYR A 164 -34.69 -32.97 -19.47
N PHE A 165 -35.16 -32.16 -20.42
CA PHE A 165 -36.43 -31.46 -20.33
C PHE A 165 -37.62 -32.41 -20.29
N MET A 166 -37.61 -33.48 -21.07
CA MET A 166 -38.71 -34.47 -21.05
C MET A 166 -38.72 -35.31 -19.77
N ALA A 167 -37.55 -35.67 -19.24
CA ALA A 167 -37.42 -36.53 -18.06
C ALA A 167 -37.77 -35.85 -16.72
N ASN A 168 -37.57 -34.53 -16.60
CA ASN A 168 -37.70 -33.82 -15.33
C ASN A 168 -38.88 -32.84 -15.31
N ASN A 169 -39.56 -32.73 -14.17
CA ASN A 169 -40.65 -31.78 -13.97
C ASN A 169 -40.11 -30.35 -13.74
N ILE A 170 -40.97 -29.37 -14.00
CA ILE A 170 -40.68 -27.96 -13.71
C ILE A 170 -41.36 -27.59 -12.40
N THR A 171 -40.61 -26.97 -11.52
CA THR A 171 -41.08 -26.52 -10.20
C THR A 171 -40.74 -25.07 -10.00
N GLU A 172 -41.68 -24.32 -9.44
CA GLU A 172 -41.48 -22.95 -9.01
C GLU A 172 -41.19 -22.93 -7.51
N ILE A 173 -40.11 -22.25 -7.11
CA ILE A 173 -39.72 -22.14 -5.71
C ILE A 173 -39.43 -20.69 -5.32
N GLN A 174 -39.53 -20.39 -4.03
CA GLN A 174 -39.26 -19.06 -3.51
C GLN A 174 -37.76 -18.74 -3.55
N GLY A 175 -37.36 -17.64 -4.19
CA GLY A 175 -35.98 -17.15 -4.18
C GLY A 175 -35.57 -16.53 -2.84
N ILE A 176 -36.53 -15.94 -2.12
CA ILE A 176 -36.33 -15.35 -0.78
C ILE A 176 -37.33 -15.97 0.19
N PRO A 177 -37.01 -17.13 0.77
CA PRO A 177 -37.87 -17.78 1.75
C PRO A 177 -37.85 -17.07 3.12
N GLY A 178 -36.89 -16.15 3.35
CA GLY A 178 -36.82 -15.30 4.55
C GLY A 178 -36.06 -15.94 5.72
N VAL A 179 -35.72 -15.13 6.73
CA VAL A 179 -34.85 -15.53 7.86
C VAL A 179 -35.39 -16.76 8.64
N ALA A 180 -36.71 -16.92 8.71
CA ALA A 180 -37.35 -17.99 9.49
C ALA A 180 -37.30 -19.37 8.80
N SER A 181 -36.89 -19.43 7.53
CA SER A 181 -36.96 -20.64 6.70
C SER A 181 -35.90 -21.71 6.99
N GLY A 182 -34.81 -21.35 7.67
CA GLY A 182 -33.71 -22.28 7.97
C GLY A 182 -32.69 -22.48 6.84
N VAL A 183 -32.80 -21.72 5.73
CA VAL A 183 -31.93 -21.82 4.54
C VAL A 183 -30.44 -21.53 4.81
N LEU A 184 -30.12 -20.92 5.97
CA LEU A 184 -28.73 -20.71 6.39
C LEU A 184 -27.90 -22.01 6.38
N LEU A 185 -28.49 -23.14 6.75
CA LEU A 185 -27.79 -24.43 6.80
C LEU A 185 -27.36 -24.91 5.41
N ASP A 186 -28.14 -24.55 4.39
CA ASP A 186 -27.90 -24.95 3.01
C ASP A 186 -26.81 -24.10 2.35
N ASN A 187 -26.68 -22.86 2.81
CA ASN A 187 -25.71 -21.88 2.31
C ASN A 187 -24.36 -21.92 3.05
N LEU A 188 -24.18 -22.81 4.02
CA LEU A 188 -22.99 -22.81 4.89
C LEU A 188 -21.72 -23.30 4.17
N TRP A 189 -21.88 -24.11 3.13
CA TRP A 189 -20.78 -24.75 2.42
C TRP A 189 -20.42 -24.03 1.12
N SER A 190 -19.16 -24.17 0.69
CA SER A 190 -18.67 -23.57 -0.54
C SER A 190 -19.22 -24.29 -1.78
N ALA A 191 -19.57 -23.51 -2.80
CA ALA A 191 -20.03 -23.99 -4.10
C ALA A 191 -19.19 -23.39 -5.23
N TYR A 192 -17.89 -23.72 -5.26
CA TYR A 192 -16.97 -23.27 -6.30
C TYR A 192 -17.24 -24.00 -7.62
N SER A 193 -17.28 -23.26 -8.71
CA SER A 193 -17.68 -23.78 -10.01
C SER A 193 -16.80 -23.24 -11.14
N GLN A 194 -16.74 -23.98 -12.26
CA GLN A 194 -16.03 -23.58 -13.46
C GLN A 194 -16.91 -22.69 -14.34
N LYS A 195 -16.29 -21.79 -15.10
CA LYS A 195 -17.00 -20.92 -16.05
C LYS A 195 -17.88 -21.76 -17.00
N GLY A 196 -19.13 -21.33 -17.19
CA GLY A 196 -20.10 -21.99 -18.06
C GLY A 196 -20.80 -23.22 -17.47
N SER A 197 -20.56 -23.56 -16.20
CA SER A 197 -21.35 -24.60 -15.52
C SER A 197 -22.76 -24.10 -15.19
N ILE A 198 -23.74 -25.01 -15.21
CA ILE A 198 -25.13 -24.70 -14.88
C ILE A 198 -25.26 -24.60 -13.35
N ILE A 199 -25.99 -23.59 -12.88
CA ILE A 199 -26.28 -23.46 -11.45
C ILE A 199 -27.33 -24.50 -11.05
N GLU A 200 -26.95 -25.41 -10.16
CA GLU A 200 -27.80 -26.48 -9.66
C GLU A 200 -28.12 -26.32 -8.17
N ARG A 201 -29.32 -26.75 -7.77
CA ARG A 201 -29.75 -26.84 -6.37
C ARG A 201 -29.50 -28.26 -5.85
N ASN A 202 -28.72 -28.39 -4.77
CA ASN A 202 -28.27 -29.70 -4.28
C ASN A 202 -29.38 -30.57 -3.65
N GLN A 203 -30.50 -29.97 -3.23
CA GLN A 203 -31.55 -30.67 -2.48
C GLN A 203 -32.65 -31.29 -3.33
N THR A 204 -32.73 -30.99 -4.63
CA THR A 204 -33.78 -31.53 -5.50
C THR A 204 -33.29 -32.76 -6.25
N SER A 205 -34.08 -33.83 -6.20
CA SER A 205 -33.82 -35.05 -6.96
C SER A 205 -34.08 -34.80 -8.45
N SER A 206 -33.08 -35.06 -9.29
CA SER A 206 -33.19 -35.04 -10.74
C SER A 206 -32.85 -36.40 -11.34
N VAL A 207 -33.52 -36.75 -12.44
CA VAL A 207 -33.14 -37.93 -13.22
C VAL A 207 -31.86 -37.60 -13.99
N ALA A 208 -30.82 -38.40 -13.80
CA ALA A 208 -29.54 -38.23 -14.48
C ALA A 208 -29.75 -38.40 -15.99
N GLY A 209 -29.63 -37.30 -16.73
CA GLY A 209 -29.63 -37.27 -18.18
C GLY A 209 -28.58 -36.27 -18.66
N GLU A 210 -27.74 -36.68 -19.60
CA GLU A 210 -26.86 -35.75 -20.32
C GLU A 210 -27.74 -34.79 -21.14
N GLY A 211 -27.94 -33.58 -20.61
CA GLY A 211 -28.53 -32.50 -21.39
C GLY A 211 -27.56 -32.11 -22.51
N GLN A 212 -28.04 -31.97 -23.73
CA GLN A 212 -27.19 -31.51 -24.83
C GLN A 212 -26.73 -30.07 -24.56
N LYS A 213 -25.43 -29.79 -24.76
CA LYS A 213 -24.83 -28.45 -24.63
C LYS A 213 -25.55 -27.38 -25.46
N THR A 214 -26.28 -27.78 -26.50
CA THR A 214 -27.07 -26.93 -27.40
C THR A 214 -28.12 -26.08 -26.68
N TYR A 215 -28.65 -26.52 -25.53
CA TYR A 215 -29.71 -25.81 -24.79
C TYR A 215 -29.20 -25.03 -23.58
N SER A 216 -27.87 -24.85 -23.43
CA SER A 216 -27.28 -24.17 -22.27
C SER A 216 -27.69 -22.70 -22.13
N GLN A 217 -28.11 -22.06 -23.23
CA GLN A 217 -28.49 -20.64 -23.29
C GLN A 217 -29.73 -20.28 -22.45
N HIS A 218 -30.54 -21.27 -22.07
CA HIS A 218 -31.77 -21.05 -21.30
C HIS A 218 -31.60 -21.28 -19.80
N TYR A 219 -30.45 -21.79 -19.39
CA TYR A 219 -30.09 -21.98 -17.98
C TYR A 219 -29.27 -20.81 -17.47
N VAL A 220 -29.30 -20.61 -16.15
CA VAL A 220 -28.38 -19.66 -15.53
C VAL A 220 -27.00 -20.32 -15.42
N LEU A 221 -26.01 -19.68 -16.05
CA LEU A 221 -24.64 -20.16 -16.11
C LEU A 221 -23.73 -19.37 -15.19
N THR A 222 -22.68 -20.01 -14.71
CA THR A 222 -21.65 -19.37 -13.91
C THR A 222 -20.72 -18.53 -14.80
N ASP A 223 -20.71 -17.21 -14.61
CA ASP A 223 -20.02 -16.22 -15.46
C ASP A 223 -18.49 -16.40 -15.49
N ILE A 224 -17.88 -16.63 -14.33
CA ILE A 224 -16.44 -16.77 -14.16
C ILE A 224 -16.11 -18.01 -13.32
N MET A 225 -14.91 -18.57 -13.52
CA MET A 225 -14.40 -19.63 -12.65
C MET A 225 -14.14 -19.05 -11.27
N THR A 226 -14.68 -19.67 -10.22
CA THR A 226 -14.57 -19.16 -8.84
C THR A 226 -13.69 -20.05 -7.97
N TYR A 227 -12.83 -19.42 -7.17
CA TYR A 227 -12.03 -20.06 -6.13
C TYR A 227 -11.72 -19.05 -5.02
N PHE A 228 -11.35 -19.53 -3.84
CA PHE A 228 -11.20 -18.70 -2.63
C PHE A 228 -10.32 -17.47 -2.84
N THR A 229 -9.14 -17.62 -3.47
CA THR A 229 -8.16 -16.53 -3.60
C THR A 229 -8.60 -15.45 -4.58
N MET A 230 -9.39 -15.81 -5.60
CA MET A 230 -10.01 -14.83 -6.50
C MET A 230 -11.04 -13.97 -5.77
N LEU A 231 -11.91 -14.59 -4.97
CA LEU A 231 -12.94 -13.88 -4.20
C LEU A 231 -12.33 -12.93 -3.18
N VAL A 232 -11.20 -13.29 -2.56
CA VAL A 232 -10.44 -12.38 -1.68
C VAL A 232 -10.00 -11.13 -2.44
N GLY A 233 -9.50 -11.27 -3.67
CA GLY A 233 -9.07 -10.15 -4.52
C GLY A 233 -10.23 -9.26 -4.99
N ILE A 234 -11.41 -9.83 -5.24
CA ILE A 234 -12.63 -9.08 -5.61
C ILE A 234 -13.22 -8.36 -4.40
N TYR A 235 -13.17 -8.97 -3.21
CA TYR A 235 -13.73 -8.40 -1.99
C TYR A 235 -12.84 -7.29 -1.40
N PHE A 236 -11.52 -7.40 -1.50
CA PHE A 236 -10.56 -6.48 -0.85
C PHE A 236 -10.81 -4.97 -1.09
N PRO A 237 -11.18 -4.49 -2.30
CA PRO A 237 -11.51 -3.08 -2.51
C PRO A 237 -12.57 -2.53 -1.56
N SER A 238 -13.49 -3.36 -1.05
CA SER A 238 -14.54 -2.94 -0.10
C SER A 238 -13.98 -2.42 1.23
N VAL A 239 -12.85 -2.95 1.69
CA VAL A 239 -12.22 -2.56 2.97
C VAL A 239 -11.11 -1.51 2.81
N THR A 240 -10.89 -1.04 1.59
CA THR A 240 -9.92 0.03 1.30
C THR A 240 -10.47 1.41 1.70
N GLY A 241 -9.68 2.46 1.51
CA GLY A 241 -10.13 3.83 1.78
C GLY A 241 -9.92 4.33 3.21
N ILE A 242 -9.25 3.57 4.08
CA ILE A 242 -8.93 3.98 5.47
C ILE A 242 -8.16 5.31 5.57
N MET A 243 -7.46 5.70 4.51
CA MET A 243 -6.69 6.95 4.44
C MET A 243 -7.56 8.18 4.17
N ALA A 244 -8.84 8.01 3.79
CA ALA A 244 -9.76 9.12 3.52
C ALA A 244 -9.92 10.07 4.73
N GLY A 245 -9.91 9.53 5.95
CA GLY A 245 -9.98 10.33 7.18
C GLY A 245 -8.79 11.28 7.35
N SER A 246 -7.62 10.93 6.83
CA SER A 246 -6.42 11.77 6.92
C SER A 246 -6.32 12.83 5.81
N ASN A 247 -7.10 12.71 4.74
CA ASN A 247 -7.05 13.62 3.60
C ASN A 247 -7.55 15.04 3.93
N ARG A 248 -8.31 15.20 5.03
CA ARG A 248 -8.77 16.50 5.55
C ARG A 248 -8.07 16.91 6.85
N SER A 249 -6.85 16.41 7.09
CA SER A 249 -6.12 16.71 8.33
C SER A 249 -5.86 18.20 8.58
N GLY A 250 -5.84 19.03 7.51
CA GLY A 250 -5.63 20.47 7.61
C GLY A 250 -6.83 21.26 8.14
N ASP A 251 -8.04 20.70 8.07
CA ASP A 251 -9.29 21.37 8.43
C ASP A 251 -9.82 20.95 9.82
N LEU A 252 -9.14 20.00 10.49
CA LEU A 252 -9.56 19.48 11.79
C LEU A 252 -9.05 20.38 12.93
N LYS A 253 -9.92 20.69 13.90
CA LYS A 253 -9.56 21.43 15.13
C LYS A 253 -8.44 20.75 15.92
N ASP A 254 -8.50 19.42 16.06
CA ASP A 254 -7.45 18.59 16.65
C ASP A 254 -7.28 17.31 15.82
N ALA A 255 -6.35 17.35 14.87
CA ALA A 255 -6.04 16.24 14.00
C ALA A 255 -5.41 15.05 14.76
N GLN A 256 -4.65 15.30 15.83
CA GLN A 256 -3.92 14.24 16.55
C GLN A 256 -4.88 13.31 17.29
N LYS A 257 -5.97 13.84 17.86
CA LYS A 257 -7.00 13.03 18.52
C LYS A 257 -8.07 12.50 17.56
N SER A 258 -8.49 13.33 16.59
CA SER A 258 -9.65 13.01 15.75
C SER A 258 -9.37 11.93 14.70
N ILE A 259 -8.18 11.94 14.09
CA ILE A 259 -7.81 10.94 13.07
C ILE A 259 -7.81 9.51 13.62
N PRO A 260 -7.09 9.16 14.70
CA PRO A 260 -7.05 7.77 15.17
C PRO A 260 -8.43 7.28 15.65
N PHE A 261 -9.19 8.11 16.37
CA PHE A 261 -10.51 7.73 16.85
C PHE A 261 -11.51 7.55 15.69
N GLY A 262 -11.55 8.51 14.76
CA GLY A 262 -12.44 8.47 13.61
C GLY A 262 -12.16 7.29 12.68
N THR A 263 -10.89 7.02 12.37
CA THR A 263 -10.52 5.89 11.49
C THR A 263 -10.83 4.54 12.13
N ILE A 264 -10.49 4.33 13.41
CA ILE A 264 -10.75 3.05 14.10
C ILE A 264 -12.26 2.79 14.21
N LEU A 265 -13.03 3.81 14.61
CA LEU A 265 -14.49 3.67 14.72
C LEU A 265 -15.14 3.41 13.36
N ALA A 266 -14.68 4.08 12.29
CA ALA A 266 -15.17 3.83 10.94
C ALA A 266 -14.92 2.38 10.49
N ILE A 267 -13.70 1.85 10.72
CA ILE A 267 -13.36 0.45 10.39
C ILE A 267 -14.23 -0.52 11.21
N ALA A 268 -14.44 -0.26 12.50
CA ALA A 268 -15.29 -1.12 13.34
C ALA A 268 -16.74 -1.14 12.82
N THR A 269 -17.29 0.01 12.45
CA THR A 269 -18.65 0.13 11.90
C THR A 269 -18.81 -0.58 10.56
N THR A 270 -17.89 -0.37 9.61
CA THR A 270 -17.98 -1.05 8.30
C THR A 270 -17.78 -2.54 8.41
N SER A 271 -16.84 -3.00 9.26
CA SER A 271 -16.61 -4.42 9.52
C SER A 271 -17.85 -5.09 10.14
N PHE A 272 -18.51 -4.41 11.08
CA PHE A 272 -19.77 -4.91 11.65
C PHE A 272 -20.84 -5.07 10.58
N ILE A 273 -21.04 -4.05 9.73
CA ILE A 273 -22.04 -4.09 8.64
C ILE A 273 -21.73 -5.20 7.64
N TYR A 274 -20.46 -5.41 7.27
CA TYR A 274 -20.10 -6.47 6.34
C TYR A 274 -20.32 -7.87 6.93
N LEU A 275 -19.88 -8.10 8.17
CA LEU A 275 -20.04 -9.41 8.81
C LEU A 275 -21.51 -9.75 9.09
N SER A 276 -22.32 -8.79 9.51
CA SER A 276 -23.76 -8.99 9.69
C SER A 276 -24.44 -9.29 8.35
N CYS A 277 -24.15 -8.51 7.29
CA CYS A 277 -24.75 -8.75 5.98
C CYS A 277 -24.41 -10.13 5.41
N VAL A 278 -23.19 -10.63 5.59
CA VAL A 278 -22.81 -11.99 5.14
C VAL A 278 -23.71 -13.06 5.78
N VAL A 279 -23.93 -12.98 7.09
CA VAL A 279 -24.80 -13.92 7.81
C VAL A 279 -26.26 -13.76 7.38
N LEU A 280 -26.74 -12.52 7.26
CA LEU A 280 -28.13 -12.24 6.92
C LEU A 280 -28.48 -12.66 5.49
N PHE A 281 -27.59 -12.42 4.51
CA PHE A 281 -27.82 -12.86 3.13
C PHE A 281 -27.89 -14.39 3.03
N GLY A 282 -26.97 -15.10 3.69
CA GLY A 282 -27.01 -16.56 3.76
C GLY A 282 -28.26 -17.11 4.45
N ALA A 283 -28.87 -16.35 5.38
CA ALA A 283 -30.08 -16.77 6.09
C ALA A 283 -31.40 -16.44 5.37
N CYS A 284 -31.43 -15.44 4.48
CA CYS A 284 -32.66 -14.97 3.84
C CYS A 284 -32.86 -15.48 2.41
N ILE A 285 -31.77 -15.66 1.66
CA ILE A 285 -31.78 -15.85 0.20
C ILE A 285 -31.39 -17.28 -0.15
N GLU A 286 -32.11 -17.89 -1.09
CA GLU A 286 -31.81 -19.22 -1.59
C GLU A 286 -30.43 -19.26 -2.29
N GLY A 287 -29.62 -20.30 -2.02
CA GLY A 287 -28.24 -20.38 -2.49
C GLY A 287 -28.07 -20.42 -4.01
N ALA A 288 -29.08 -20.89 -4.75
CA ALA A 288 -29.09 -20.83 -6.21
C ALA A 288 -29.21 -19.38 -6.72
N LEU A 289 -30.01 -18.54 -6.05
CA LEU A 289 -30.15 -17.12 -6.38
C LEU A 289 -28.91 -16.31 -5.99
N LEU A 290 -28.26 -16.62 -4.87
CA LEU A 290 -26.99 -15.97 -4.46
C LEU A 290 -25.84 -16.18 -5.46
N ARG A 291 -25.88 -17.25 -6.24
CA ARG A 291 -24.85 -17.59 -7.24
C ARG A 291 -25.11 -16.95 -8.61
N ASP A 292 -26.26 -16.30 -8.79
CA ASP A 292 -26.61 -15.58 -10.00
C ASP A 292 -26.27 -14.08 -9.87
N LYS A 293 -25.18 -13.67 -10.52
CA LYS A 293 -24.67 -12.29 -10.45
C LYS A 293 -25.65 -11.26 -11.01
N PHE A 294 -26.30 -11.56 -12.13
CA PHE A 294 -27.15 -10.59 -12.86
C PHE A 294 -28.64 -10.73 -12.49
N GLY A 295 -29.00 -11.73 -11.69
CA GLY A 295 -30.37 -11.96 -11.23
C GLY A 295 -31.30 -12.43 -12.36
N GLU A 296 -30.79 -13.18 -13.33
CA GLU A 296 -31.57 -13.75 -14.43
C GLU A 296 -32.67 -14.70 -13.94
N ALA A 297 -32.47 -15.36 -12.81
CA ALA A 297 -33.47 -16.21 -12.15
C ALA A 297 -34.67 -15.41 -11.61
N VAL A 298 -34.50 -14.11 -11.33
CA VAL A 298 -35.52 -13.18 -10.79
C VAL A 298 -35.82 -12.04 -11.78
N SER A 299 -35.91 -12.39 -13.06
CA SER A 299 -36.27 -11.47 -14.15
C SER A 299 -35.32 -10.27 -14.31
N GLY A 300 -34.03 -10.45 -14.00
CA GLY A 300 -33.00 -9.42 -14.17
C GLY A 300 -33.01 -8.35 -13.08
N GLN A 301 -33.57 -8.63 -11.90
CA GLN A 301 -33.51 -7.73 -10.75
C GLN A 301 -32.25 -7.95 -9.92
N LEU A 302 -31.77 -6.89 -9.26
CA LEU A 302 -30.61 -6.97 -8.39
C LEU A 302 -30.95 -7.80 -7.14
N VAL A 303 -30.21 -8.89 -6.89
CA VAL A 303 -30.50 -9.88 -5.83
C VAL A 303 -30.58 -9.27 -4.42
N ILE A 304 -29.73 -8.30 -4.11
CA ILE A 304 -29.81 -7.54 -2.85
C ILE A 304 -31.02 -6.58 -2.84
N GLY A 305 -31.41 -6.07 -4.00
CA GLY A 305 -32.59 -5.22 -4.16
C GLY A 305 -33.89 -5.97 -3.88
N THR A 306 -34.00 -7.24 -4.27
CA THR A 306 -35.19 -8.07 -4.00
C THR A 306 -35.42 -8.31 -2.51
N LEU A 307 -34.37 -8.21 -1.68
CA LEU A 307 -34.50 -8.30 -0.22
C LEU A 307 -34.91 -6.97 0.43
N ALA A 308 -34.67 -5.83 -0.22
CA ALA A 308 -34.80 -4.51 0.40
C ALA A 308 -36.26 -4.04 0.51
N TRP A 309 -36.58 -3.37 1.62
CA TRP A 309 -37.85 -2.69 1.83
C TRP A 309 -37.65 -1.16 1.78
N PRO A 310 -38.53 -0.36 1.15
CA PRO A 310 -39.85 -0.70 0.59
C PRO A 310 -39.88 -1.22 -0.84
N SER A 311 -38.84 -0.97 -1.65
CA SER A 311 -38.79 -1.46 -3.04
C SER A 311 -37.35 -1.73 -3.49
N PRO A 312 -37.15 -2.63 -4.48
CA PRO A 312 -35.81 -2.91 -5.03
C PRO A 312 -35.13 -1.68 -5.63
N TRP A 313 -35.93 -0.74 -6.16
CA TRP A 313 -35.45 0.50 -6.76
C TRP A 313 -34.69 1.41 -5.80
N VAL A 314 -34.95 1.32 -4.49
CA VAL A 314 -34.19 2.10 -3.49
C VAL A 314 -32.70 1.73 -3.54
N ILE A 315 -32.39 0.44 -3.67
CA ILE A 315 -31.01 -0.04 -3.77
C ILE A 315 -30.42 0.27 -5.14
N VAL A 316 -31.17 0.09 -6.22
CA VAL A 316 -30.68 0.38 -7.58
C VAL A 316 -30.30 1.85 -7.72
N ILE A 317 -31.18 2.78 -7.32
CA ILE A 317 -30.93 4.22 -7.40
C ILE A 317 -29.87 4.65 -6.37
N GLY A 318 -29.95 4.12 -5.14
CA GLY A 318 -29.01 4.46 -4.07
C GLY A 318 -27.58 4.03 -4.37
N SER A 319 -27.40 2.81 -4.89
CA SER A 319 -26.09 2.29 -5.32
C SER A 319 -25.55 3.06 -6.52
N PHE A 320 -26.38 3.40 -7.51
CA PHE A 320 -25.98 4.22 -8.67
C PHE A 320 -25.39 5.58 -8.26
N PHE A 321 -26.08 6.33 -7.39
CA PHE A 321 -25.55 7.61 -6.91
C PHE A 321 -24.33 7.43 -5.99
N SER A 322 -24.29 6.36 -5.20
CA SER A 322 -23.15 6.05 -4.35
C SER A 322 -21.87 5.75 -5.16
N THR A 323 -21.95 4.91 -6.20
CA THR A 323 -20.81 4.57 -7.05
C THR A 323 -20.34 5.78 -7.84
N CYS A 324 -21.27 6.58 -8.39
CA CYS A 324 -20.98 7.83 -9.06
C CYS A 324 -20.23 8.82 -8.14
N GLY A 325 -20.71 8.96 -6.89
CA GLY A 325 -20.06 9.78 -5.88
C GLY A 325 -18.65 9.31 -5.50
N ALA A 326 -18.44 7.99 -5.37
CA ALA A 326 -17.14 7.40 -5.09
C ALA A 326 -16.13 7.59 -6.25
N GLY A 327 -16.61 7.50 -7.50
CA GLY A 327 -15.85 7.83 -8.70
C GLY A 327 -15.39 9.29 -8.71
N LEU A 328 -16.30 10.24 -8.45
CA LEU A 328 -15.98 11.66 -8.32
C LEU A 328 -14.99 11.95 -7.19
N GLN A 329 -15.13 11.28 -6.03
CA GLN A 329 -14.19 11.43 -4.92
C GLN A 329 -12.79 10.94 -5.29
N SER A 330 -12.69 9.82 -6.01
CA SER A 330 -11.40 9.28 -6.48
C SER A 330 -10.74 10.22 -7.49
N LEU A 331 -11.53 10.75 -8.44
CA LEU A 331 -11.07 11.67 -9.48
C LEU A 331 -10.70 13.07 -8.94
N THR A 332 -11.22 13.47 -7.78
CA THR A 332 -10.80 14.70 -7.08
C THR A 332 -9.61 14.47 -6.14
N GLY A 333 -9.52 13.30 -5.51
CA GLY A 333 -8.48 12.95 -4.54
C GLY A 333 -7.13 12.65 -5.19
N ALA A 334 -7.11 11.79 -6.22
CA ALA A 334 -5.87 11.34 -6.85
C ALA A 334 -5.03 12.48 -7.46
N PRO A 335 -5.60 13.46 -8.21
CA PRO A 335 -4.84 14.58 -8.74
C PRO A 335 -4.22 15.47 -7.67
N ARG A 336 -4.92 15.67 -6.54
CA ARG A 336 -4.43 16.48 -5.41
C ARG A 336 -3.24 15.82 -4.72
N LEU A 337 -3.29 14.49 -4.58
CA LEU A 337 -2.17 13.71 -4.07
C LEU A 337 -0.96 13.83 -5.00
N LEU A 338 -1.15 13.64 -6.31
CA LEU A 338 -0.06 13.76 -7.28
C LEU A 338 0.53 15.17 -7.31
N GLN A 339 -0.31 16.20 -7.23
CA GLN A 339 0.12 17.58 -7.16
C GLN A 339 0.95 17.86 -5.90
N ALA A 340 0.60 17.29 -4.75
CA ALA A 340 1.39 17.41 -3.53
C ALA A 340 2.77 16.76 -3.68
N ILE A 341 2.84 15.56 -4.26
CA ILE A 341 4.12 14.86 -4.54
C ILE A 341 4.98 15.68 -5.50
N ALA A 342 4.39 16.26 -6.55
CA ALA A 342 5.09 17.08 -7.51
C ALA A 342 5.66 18.37 -6.90
N ARG A 343 4.92 19.01 -5.97
CA ARG A 343 5.36 20.22 -5.26
C ARG A 343 6.49 19.97 -4.26
N ASP A 344 6.53 18.78 -3.66
CA ASP A 344 7.64 18.39 -2.78
C ASP A 344 8.96 18.22 -3.55
N GLY A 345 8.93 18.15 -4.89
CA GLY A 345 10.12 18.11 -5.74
C GLY A 345 10.96 16.84 -5.58
N ILE A 346 10.36 15.78 -5.06
CA ILE A 346 11.00 14.49 -4.77
C ILE A 346 11.36 13.77 -6.08
N VAL A 347 10.51 13.91 -7.10
CA VAL A 347 10.64 13.28 -8.41
C VAL A 347 10.65 14.38 -9.48
N PRO A 348 11.81 14.70 -10.09
CA PRO A 348 11.96 15.85 -10.99
C PRO A 348 11.03 15.83 -12.21
N PHE A 349 10.85 14.67 -12.83
CA PHE A 349 10.00 14.54 -14.02
C PHE A 349 8.50 14.75 -13.72
N LEU A 350 8.08 14.61 -12.46
CA LEU A 350 6.69 14.85 -12.05
C LEU A 350 6.38 16.33 -11.76
N GLN A 351 7.37 17.23 -11.79
CA GLN A 351 7.19 18.64 -11.44
C GLN A 351 6.15 19.37 -12.32
N VAL A 352 5.99 18.94 -13.58
CA VAL A 352 4.98 19.48 -14.50
C VAL A 352 3.56 19.34 -13.92
N PHE A 353 3.29 18.26 -13.18
CA PHE A 353 2.00 17.99 -12.55
C PHE A 353 1.75 18.83 -11.27
N GLY A 354 2.73 19.61 -10.82
CA GLY A 354 2.60 20.53 -9.68
C GLY A 354 1.82 21.81 -10.00
N HIS A 355 1.60 22.10 -11.29
CA HIS A 355 0.85 23.27 -11.76
C HIS A 355 -0.60 23.23 -11.24
N GLY A 356 -1.13 24.40 -10.89
CA GLY A 356 -2.52 24.54 -10.45
C GLY A 356 -3.11 25.87 -10.89
N LYS A 357 -4.44 25.93 -11.01
CA LYS A 357 -5.19 27.18 -11.19
C LYS A 357 -4.97 28.11 -10.00
N ALA A 358 -5.39 29.37 -10.12
CA ALA A 358 -5.37 30.35 -9.01
C ALA A 358 -6.03 29.83 -7.72
N ASN A 359 -7.02 28.94 -7.85
CA ASN A 359 -7.75 28.33 -6.74
C ASN A 359 -7.02 27.12 -6.10
N GLY A 360 -5.81 26.78 -6.57
CA GLY A 360 -5.03 25.63 -6.11
C GLY A 360 -5.42 24.29 -6.75
N GLU A 361 -6.42 24.25 -7.64
CA GLU A 361 -6.89 23.02 -8.29
C GLU A 361 -5.91 22.53 -9.38
N PRO A 362 -5.56 21.22 -9.41
CA PRO A 362 -4.62 20.67 -10.37
C PRO A 362 -5.23 20.50 -11.77
N THR A 363 -4.52 20.94 -12.81
CA THR A 363 -4.95 20.77 -14.22
C THR A 363 -4.29 19.56 -14.86
N TRP A 364 -2.96 19.56 -15.00
CA TRP A 364 -2.22 18.46 -15.65
C TRP A 364 -2.33 17.14 -14.89
N ALA A 365 -2.35 17.18 -13.56
CA ALA A 365 -2.54 15.96 -12.76
C ALA A 365 -3.94 15.36 -12.93
N LEU A 366 -4.97 16.19 -13.16
CA LEU A 366 -6.33 15.71 -13.46
C LEU A 366 -6.35 15.02 -14.82
N LEU A 367 -5.71 15.61 -15.84
CA LEU A 367 -5.60 15.01 -17.17
C LEU A 367 -4.90 13.65 -17.13
N LEU A 368 -3.76 13.55 -16.40
CA LEU A 368 -3.05 12.28 -16.24
C LEU A 368 -3.90 11.23 -15.52
N THR A 369 -4.61 11.64 -14.46
CA THR A 369 -5.51 10.74 -13.72
C THR A 369 -6.65 10.24 -14.60
N ALA A 370 -7.28 11.12 -15.38
CA ALA A 370 -8.30 10.73 -16.34
C ALA A 370 -7.76 9.74 -17.39
N GLY A 371 -6.55 9.98 -17.92
CA GLY A 371 -5.89 9.07 -18.86
C GLY A 371 -5.55 7.70 -18.28
N ILE A 372 -5.12 7.62 -17.01
CA ILE A 372 -4.84 6.32 -16.36
C ILE A 372 -6.16 5.61 -16.01
N CYS A 373 -7.18 6.33 -15.55
CA CYS A 373 -8.52 5.77 -15.34
C CYS A 373 -9.10 5.21 -16.65
N GLU A 374 -8.89 5.90 -17.78
CA GLU A 374 -9.31 5.45 -19.11
C GLU A 374 -8.70 4.09 -19.47
N ILE A 375 -7.42 3.85 -19.15
CA ILE A 375 -6.79 2.53 -19.32
C ILE A 375 -7.55 1.45 -18.54
N GLY A 376 -7.97 1.76 -17.31
CA GLY A 376 -8.80 0.85 -16.50
C GLY A 376 -10.19 0.60 -17.09
N ILE A 377 -10.80 1.61 -17.69
CA ILE A 377 -12.12 1.51 -18.35
C ILE A 377 -12.04 0.66 -19.61
N LEU A 378 -10.96 0.75 -20.39
CA LEU A 378 -10.76 -0.05 -21.60
C LEU A 378 -10.67 -1.57 -21.32
N ILE A 379 -10.25 -1.96 -20.11
CA ILE A 379 -10.31 -3.36 -19.64
C ILE A 379 -11.76 -3.86 -19.56
N ALA A 380 -12.73 -2.97 -19.29
CA ALA A 380 -14.19 -3.16 -19.31
C ALA A 380 -14.77 -4.14 -18.27
N SER A 381 -13.99 -5.10 -17.78
CA SER A 381 -14.42 -6.06 -16.76
C SER A 381 -14.08 -5.56 -15.34
N LEU A 382 -15.11 -5.35 -14.52
CA LEU A 382 -14.96 -4.97 -13.11
C LEU A 382 -14.15 -6.01 -12.32
N ASP A 383 -14.43 -7.29 -12.57
CA ASP A 383 -13.79 -8.42 -11.89
C ASP A 383 -12.28 -8.54 -12.20
N SER A 384 -11.85 -8.03 -13.36
CA SER A 384 -10.43 -7.99 -13.75
C SER A 384 -9.69 -6.78 -13.18
N VAL A 385 -10.37 -5.65 -13.01
CA VAL A 385 -9.79 -4.40 -12.48
C VAL A 385 -9.61 -4.46 -10.96
N ALA A 386 -10.52 -5.11 -10.23
CA ALA A 386 -10.49 -5.18 -8.77
C ALA A 386 -9.20 -5.81 -8.17
N PRO A 387 -8.65 -6.92 -8.71
CA PRO A 387 -7.37 -7.45 -8.24
C PRO A 387 -6.18 -6.52 -8.48
N ILE A 388 -6.15 -5.81 -9.62
CA ILE A 388 -5.06 -4.86 -9.95
C ILE A 388 -5.03 -3.72 -8.91
N LEU A 389 -6.19 -3.16 -8.63
CA LEU A 389 -6.39 -2.16 -7.57
C LEU A 389 -5.90 -2.65 -6.20
N SER A 390 -6.29 -3.87 -5.85
CA SER A 390 -5.98 -4.48 -4.56
C SER A 390 -4.47 -4.61 -4.34
N MET A 391 -3.70 -4.89 -5.39
CA MET A 391 -2.23 -4.95 -5.32
C MET A 391 -1.60 -3.61 -4.91
N PHE A 392 -2.06 -2.50 -5.50
CA PHE A 392 -1.54 -1.18 -5.17
C PHE A 392 -1.87 -0.75 -3.74
N PHE A 393 -3.08 -1.03 -3.26
CA PHE A 393 -3.46 -0.72 -1.87
C PHE A 393 -2.77 -1.63 -0.85
N LEU A 394 -2.69 -2.94 -1.10
CA LEU A 394 -1.96 -3.86 -0.22
C LEU A 394 -0.49 -3.48 -0.10
N MET A 395 0.13 -3.06 -1.21
CA MET A 395 1.51 -2.59 -1.20
C MET A 395 1.68 -1.29 -0.40
N CYS A 396 0.76 -0.33 -0.58
CA CYS A 396 0.75 0.90 0.22
C CYS A 396 0.67 0.60 1.72
N TYR A 397 -0.25 -0.29 2.13
CA TYR A 397 -0.40 -0.70 3.52
C TYR A 397 0.80 -1.50 4.03
N MET A 398 1.41 -2.35 3.20
CA MET A 398 2.65 -3.06 3.52
C MET A 398 3.78 -2.08 3.84
N PHE A 399 4.03 -1.08 3.00
CA PHE A 399 5.12 -0.12 3.23
C PHE A 399 4.88 0.77 4.45
N VAL A 400 3.64 1.22 4.68
CA VAL A 400 3.32 1.99 5.90
C VAL A 400 3.58 1.15 7.15
N ASN A 401 3.14 -0.11 7.16
CA ASN A 401 3.35 -1.02 8.28
C ASN A 401 4.84 -1.36 8.50
N LEU A 402 5.57 -1.64 7.42
CA LEU A 402 7.00 -1.89 7.44
C LEU A 402 7.77 -0.68 8.00
N ALA A 403 7.49 0.52 7.48
CA ALA A 403 8.17 1.74 7.91
C ALA A 403 7.93 2.04 9.40
N CYS A 404 6.68 1.93 9.87
CA CYS A 404 6.35 2.12 11.28
C CYS A 404 7.09 1.12 12.19
N ALA A 405 7.14 -0.16 11.81
CA ALA A 405 7.85 -1.19 12.58
C ALA A 405 9.37 -0.94 12.59
N LEU A 406 9.94 -0.64 11.42
CA LEU A 406 11.37 -0.43 11.23
C LEU A 406 11.87 0.81 11.99
N GLN A 407 11.14 1.91 11.96
CA GLN A 407 11.51 3.15 12.66
C GLN A 407 11.52 2.99 14.18
N THR A 408 10.56 2.24 14.72
CA THR A 408 10.52 1.89 16.15
C THR A 408 11.70 0.99 16.51
N LEU A 409 11.99 -0.05 15.71
CA LEU A 409 13.08 -0.99 15.96
C LEU A 409 14.46 -0.32 15.89
N LEU A 410 14.67 0.54 14.88
CA LEU A 410 15.92 1.25 14.65
C LEU A 410 16.11 2.48 15.55
N ARG A 411 15.10 2.83 16.37
CA ARG A 411 15.08 4.01 17.24
C ARG A 411 15.45 5.28 16.48
N THR A 412 14.79 5.53 15.36
CA THR A 412 15.06 6.73 14.55
C THR A 412 14.81 8.01 15.38
N PRO A 413 15.69 9.04 15.31
CA PRO A 413 15.70 10.15 16.29
C PRO A 413 14.37 10.87 16.50
N ASN A 414 13.64 11.12 15.41
CA ASN A 414 12.39 11.91 15.40
C ASN A 414 11.13 11.05 15.57
N TRP A 415 11.26 9.73 15.70
CA TRP A 415 10.11 8.82 15.79
C TRP A 415 9.76 8.51 17.24
N ARG A 416 8.67 9.10 17.74
CA ARG A 416 8.14 8.89 19.10
C ARG A 416 6.62 8.80 19.09
N PRO A 417 6.04 7.67 18.67
CA PRO A 417 4.59 7.51 18.62
C PRO A 417 3.98 7.62 20.03
N ARG A 418 3.08 8.59 20.22
CA ARG A 418 2.41 8.85 21.51
C ARG A 418 1.10 8.07 21.71
N PHE A 419 0.68 7.28 20.71
CA PHE A 419 -0.59 6.56 20.76
C PHE A 419 -0.49 5.34 21.69
N LYS A 420 -1.40 5.25 22.67
CA LYS A 420 -1.34 4.26 23.77
C LYS A 420 -1.34 2.80 23.31
N TYR A 421 -2.09 2.47 22.26
CA TYR A 421 -2.25 1.09 21.77
C TYR A 421 -1.30 0.73 20.62
N TYR A 422 -0.32 1.58 20.32
CA TYR A 422 0.67 1.29 19.30
C TYR A 422 1.77 0.38 19.85
N HIS A 423 2.06 -0.71 19.13
CA HIS A 423 3.23 -1.55 19.37
C HIS A 423 3.81 -2.03 18.03
N TRP A 424 5.13 -2.19 17.94
CA TRP A 424 5.82 -2.54 16.69
C TRP A 424 5.40 -3.92 16.15
N THR A 425 5.03 -4.85 17.03
CA THR A 425 4.54 -6.18 16.64
C THR A 425 3.23 -6.12 15.87
N LEU A 426 2.32 -5.19 16.22
CA LEU A 426 1.06 -5.01 15.49
C LEU A 426 1.32 -4.56 14.05
N SER A 427 2.25 -3.62 13.86
CA SER A 427 2.68 -3.20 12.52
C SER A 427 3.37 -4.34 11.77
N PHE A 428 4.20 -5.15 12.43
CA PHE A 428 4.84 -6.30 11.78
C PHE A 428 3.83 -7.38 11.34
N VAL A 429 2.85 -7.69 12.18
CA VAL A 429 1.73 -8.59 11.84
C VAL A 429 0.95 -8.04 10.65
N GLY A 430 0.59 -6.75 10.67
CA GLY A 430 -0.09 -6.09 9.55
C GLY A 430 0.71 -6.14 8.24
N MET A 431 2.03 -5.92 8.30
CA MET A 431 2.91 -6.07 7.15
C MET A 431 2.88 -7.51 6.60
N SER A 432 3.01 -8.51 7.48
CA SER A 432 3.02 -9.92 7.08
C SER A 432 1.70 -10.38 6.45
N LEU A 433 0.56 -9.91 6.97
CA LEU A 433 -0.76 -10.20 6.41
C LEU A 433 -0.95 -9.55 5.04
N CYS A 434 -0.50 -8.29 4.86
CA CYS A 434 -0.55 -7.63 3.56
C CYS A 434 0.28 -8.39 2.52
N LEU A 435 1.49 -8.82 2.90
CA LEU A 435 2.38 -9.61 2.03
C LEU A 435 1.72 -10.95 1.66
N ALA A 436 1.18 -11.68 2.64
CA ALA A 436 0.51 -12.96 2.40
C ALA A 436 -0.66 -12.80 1.42
N LEU A 437 -1.53 -11.80 1.62
CA LEU A 437 -2.67 -11.54 0.74
C LEU A 437 -2.23 -11.18 -0.69
N MET A 438 -1.15 -10.42 -0.87
CA MET A 438 -0.63 -10.12 -2.21
C MET A 438 -0.22 -11.39 -2.96
N PHE A 439 0.54 -12.29 -2.32
CA PHE A 439 0.99 -13.53 -2.95
C PHE A 439 -0.16 -14.52 -3.20
N ILE A 440 -1.15 -14.57 -2.31
CA ILE A 440 -2.34 -15.42 -2.44
C ILE A 440 -3.20 -14.98 -3.63
N CYS A 441 -3.39 -13.67 -3.82
CA CYS A 441 -4.20 -13.13 -4.91
C CYS A 441 -3.50 -13.32 -6.27
N SER A 442 -2.24 -12.88 -6.41
CA SER A 442 -1.43 -13.11 -7.61
C SER A 442 0.05 -12.89 -7.31
N TRP A 443 0.79 -14.00 -7.25
CA TRP A 443 2.22 -13.97 -6.96
C TRP A 443 3.04 -13.23 -8.03
N TYR A 444 2.68 -13.34 -9.31
CA TYR A 444 3.44 -12.72 -10.39
C TYR A 444 3.22 -11.20 -10.44
N TYR A 445 1.99 -10.72 -10.27
CA TYR A 445 1.73 -9.29 -10.12
C TYR A 445 2.38 -8.73 -8.85
N ALA A 446 2.36 -9.48 -7.74
CA ALA A 446 3.02 -9.08 -6.51
C ALA A 446 4.53 -8.87 -6.68
N LEU A 447 5.23 -9.79 -7.36
CA LEU A 447 6.68 -9.66 -7.62
C LEU A 447 7.01 -8.43 -8.48
N VAL A 448 6.28 -8.24 -9.59
CA VAL A 448 6.46 -7.08 -10.47
C VAL A 448 6.20 -5.78 -9.73
N ALA A 449 5.12 -5.72 -8.95
CA ALA A 449 4.73 -4.53 -8.23
C ALA A 449 5.75 -4.18 -7.13
N MET A 450 6.24 -5.17 -6.36
CA MET A 450 7.29 -4.96 -5.37
C MET A 450 8.61 -4.49 -5.99
N LEU A 451 8.98 -5.03 -7.16
CA LEU A 451 10.16 -4.59 -7.90
C LEU A 451 10.04 -3.12 -8.30
N ILE A 452 8.92 -2.72 -8.91
CA ILE A 452 8.66 -1.34 -9.32
C ILE A 452 8.73 -0.39 -8.12
N ALA A 453 8.11 -0.75 -7.00
CA ALA A 453 8.14 0.10 -5.81
C ALA A 453 9.51 0.17 -5.14
N GLY A 454 10.29 -0.92 -5.16
CA GLY A 454 11.68 -0.92 -4.73
C GLY A 454 12.56 0.00 -5.60
N CYS A 455 12.35 -0.03 -6.92
CA CYS A 455 13.02 0.89 -7.85
C CYS A 455 12.63 2.36 -7.57
N ILE A 456 11.35 2.66 -7.34
CA ILE A 456 10.89 4.00 -6.98
C ILE A 456 11.52 4.47 -5.66
N TYR A 457 11.51 3.63 -4.63
CA TYR A 457 12.12 3.95 -3.34
C TYR A 457 13.61 4.28 -3.50
N LYS A 458 14.35 3.44 -4.22
CA LYS A 458 15.79 3.65 -4.46
C LYS A 458 16.08 4.87 -5.32
N TYR A 459 15.24 5.15 -6.31
CA TYR A 459 15.35 6.35 -7.13
C TYR A 459 15.18 7.62 -6.29
N ILE A 460 14.19 7.64 -5.40
CA ILE A 460 13.96 8.78 -4.50
C ILE A 460 15.13 8.97 -3.54
N GLU A 461 15.64 7.88 -2.95
CA GLU A 461 16.79 7.92 -2.04
C GLU A 461 18.03 8.50 -2.75
N TYR A 462 18.29 8.07 -3.99
CA TYR A 462 19.40 8.57 -4.81
C TYR A 462 19.28 10.07 -5.11
N ARG A 463 18.11 10.54 -5.57
CA ARG A 463 17.88 11.96 -5.88
C ARG A 463 17.89 12.84 -4.63
N GLY A 464 17.41 12.32 -3.50
CA GLY A 464 17.51 12.99 -2.21
C GLY A 464 18.96 13.22 -1.80
N ALA A 465 19.80 12.18 -1.93
CA ALA A 465 21.23 12.26 -1.66
C ALA A 465 21.97 13.24 -2.61
N GLU A 466 21.65 13.21 -3.90
CA GLU A 466 22.23 14.12 -4.90
C GLU A 466 21.91 15.59 -4.59
N LYS A 467 20.68 15.89 -4.15
CA LYS A 467 20.27 17.25 -3.80
C LYS A 467 20.90 17.74 -2.50
N GLU A 468 21.03 16.88 -1.49
CA GLU A 468 21.57 17.25 -0.17
C GLU A 468 23.10 17.38 -0.18
N TRP A 469 23.80 16.53 -0.94
CA TRP A 469 25.27 16.42 -0.89
C TRP A 469 25.97 16.78 -2.21
N GLY A 470 25.22 17.12 -3.26
CA GLY A 470 25.74 17.47 -4.60
C GLY A 470 26.10 16.26 -5.48
N ASP A 471 26.37 15.09 -4.89
CA ASP A 471 26.64 13.83 -5.59
C ASP A 471 25.77 12.72 -5.01
N GLY A 472 25.09 11.95 -5.88
CA GLY A 472 24.16 10.90 -5.47
C GLY A 472 24.83 9.72 -4.77
N ILE A 473 25.88 9.14 -5.35
CA ILE A 473 26.50 7.92 -4.78
C ILE A 473 27.26 8.25 -3.49
N ARG A 474 28.07 9.31 -3.52
CA ARG A 474 28.78 9.77 -2.32
C ARG A 474 27.79 10.25 -1.27
N GLY A 475 26.73 10.95 -1.66
CA GLY A 475 25.67 11.42 -0.77
C GLY A 475 24.98 10.29 -0.01
N LEU A 476 24.70 9.14 -0.65
CA LEU A 476 24.12 7.98 0.02
C LEU A 476 25.02 7.49 1.16
N SER A 477 26.33 7.39 0.92
CA SER A 477 27.30 6.98 1.95
C SER A 477 27.39 7.99 3.11
N LEU A 478 27.34 9.29 2.80
CA LEU A 478 27.37 10.37 3.79
C LEU A 478 26.10 10.38 4.64
N ASN A 479 24.94 10.18 4.03
CA ASN A 479 23.67 10.06 4.75
C ASN A 479 23.65 8.84 5.67
N ALA A 480 24.12 7.68 5.20
CA ALA A 480 24.26 6.49 6.04
C ALA A 480 25.19 6.72 7.24
N ALA A 481 26.33 7.39 7.02
CA ALA A 481 27.27 7.73 8.09
C ALA A 481 26.67 8.70 9.12
N ARG A 482 26.02 9.78 8.66
CA ARG A 482 25.34 10.76 9.53
C ARG A 482 24.26 10.11 10.39
N TYR A 483 23.38 9.30 9.79
CA TYR A 483 22.33 8.59 10.52
C TYR A 483 22.90 7.63 11.57
N ALA A 484 23.97 6.92 11.24
CA ALA A 484 24.65 6.05 12.19
C ALA A 484 25.22 6.83 13.38
N LEU A 485 25.85 7.98 13.14
CA LEU A 485 26.44 8.82 14.19
C LEU A 485 25.37 9.38 15.15
N LEU A 486 24.29 9.96 14.62
CA LEU A 486 23.19 10.51 15.42
C LEU A 486 22.51 9.44 16.29
N ARG A 487 22.43 8.20 15.78
CA ARG A 487 21.86 7.07 16.52
C ARG A 487 22.75 6.65 17.70
N VAL A 488 24.07 6.65 17.51
CA VAL A 488 25.02 6.21 18.56
C VAL A 488 25.08 7.24 19.70
N GLU A 489 24.86 8.51 19.43
CA GLU A 489 24.89 9.58 20.45
C GLU A 489 23.87 9.39 21.59
N HIS A 490 22.72 8.77 21.30
CA HIS A 490 21.65 8.57 22.29
C HIS A 490 21.79 7.27 23.12
N GLY A 491 22.85 6.48 22.91
CA GLY A 491 23.10 5.25 23.65
C GLY A 491 24.04 5.45 24.85
N ALA A 492 23.68 4.92 26.03
CA ALA A 492 24.61 4.90 27.16
C ALA A 492 25.86 4.07 26.81
N THR A 493 27.05 4.62 27.05
CA THR A 493 28.30 3.87 26.88
C THR A 493 28.38 2.76 27.93
N HIS A 494 28.13 1.51 27.51
CA HIS A 494 28.21 0.37 28.41
C HIS A 494 29.67 0.10 28.82
N THR A 495 29.96 0.31 30.11
CA THR A 495 31.31 0.25 30.70
C THR A 495 31.91 -1.16 30.77
N LYS A 496 31.06 -2.19 30.69
CA LYS A 496 31.47 -3.59 30.92
C LYS A 496 32.26 -4.21 29.76
N ASN A 497 32.14 -3.67 28.54
CA ASN A 497 32.84 -4.17 27.36
C ASN A 497 33.75 -3.09 26.78
N TRP A 498 34.83 -2.74 27.50
CA TRP A 498 35.82 -1.80 26.99
C TRP A 498 36.51 -2.36 25.73
N ARG A 499 36.68 -1.49 24.73
CA ARG A 499 37.39 -1.76 23.48
C ARG A 499 38.27 -0.55 23.15
N PRO A 500 39.55 -0.72 22.85
CA PRO A 500 40.44 0.40 22.54
C PRO A 500 40.06 1.05 21.21
N GLN A 501 39.77 2.35 21.21
CA GLN A 501 39.65 3.22 20.03
C GLN A 501 40.84 4.18 20.09
N ILE A 502 41.74 4.07 19.11
CA ILE A 502 43.11 4.55 19.27
C ILE A 502 43.31 5.85 18.49
N LEU A 503 43.82 6.88 19.18
CA LEU A 503 44.46 8.04 18.57
C LEU A 503 45.97 7.81 18.57
N VAL A 504 46.55 7.62 17.38
CA VAL A 504 47.99 7.41 17.20
C VAL A 504 48.63 8.75 16.92
N LEU A 505 49.46 9.25 17.83
CA LEU A 505 50.22 10.48 17.65
C LEU A 505 51.55 10.17 16.95
N VAL A 506 51.69 10.71 15.75
CA VAL A 506 52.85 10.51 14.90
C VAL A 506 53.61 11.83 14.77
N ASN A 507 54.94 11.77 14.94
CA ASN A 507 55.81 12.91 14.73
C ASN A 507 56.34 12.93 13.29
N LEU A 508 56.32 14.11 12.67
CA LEU A 508 56.91 14.36 11.36
C LEU A 508 58.35 14.88 11.51
N ASP A 509 59.18 14.58 10.53
CA ASP A 509 60.51 15.17 10.37
C ASP A 509 60.49 16.45 9.51
N SER A 510 61.66 17.04 9.27
CA SER A 510 61.81 18.25 8.45
C SER A 510 61.40 18.06 6.99
N GLU A 511 61.40 16.82 6.50
CA GLU A 511 60.97 16.46 5.14
C GLU A 511 59.48 16.07 5.07
N GLN A 512 58.77 16.17 6.19
CA GLN A 512 57.37 15.75 6.34
C GLN A 512 57.17 14.24 6.20
N ASN A 513 58.19 13.45 6.51
CA ASN A 513 58.11 12.00 6.64
C ASN A 513 57.87 11.60 8.10
N VAL A 514 57.30 10.41 8.29
CA VAL A 514 56.97 9.89 9.61
C VAL A 514 58.22 9.32 10.30
N LYS A 515 58.61 9.90 11.44
CA LYS A 515 59.80 9.46 12.21
C LYS A 515 59.73 8.01 12.69
N HIS A 516 58.53 7.56 13.08
CA HIS A 516 58.32 6.26 13.72
C HIS A 516 57.23 5.44 13.01
N PRO A 517 57.51 4.86 11.83
CA PRO A 517 56.51 4.12 11.05
C PRO A 517 56.01 2.86 11.76
N ARG A 518 56.85 2.24 12.61
CA ARG A 518 56.50 1.03 13.38
C ARG A 518 55.32 1.23 14.34
N LEU A 519 55.01 2.47 14.72
CA LEU A 519 53.83 2.78 15.55
C LEU A 519 52.52 2.43 14.81
N LEU A 520 52.49 2.65 13.49
CA LEU A 520 51.38 2.26 12.64
C LEU A 520 51.29 0.74 12.51
N SER A 521 52.42 0.05 12.32
CA SER A 521 52.46 -1.43 12.29
C SER A 521 51.91 -2.03 13.59
N LEU A 522 52.31 -1.50 14.75
CA LEU A 522 51.80 -1.91 16.06
C LEU A 522 50.30 -1.69 16.18
N THR A 523 49.81 -0.55 15.68
CA THR A 523 48.38 -0.22 15.67
C THR A 523 47.60 -1.21 14.81
N THR A 524 48.10 -1.56 13.63
CA THR A 524 47.51 -2.57 12.76
C THR A 524 47.42 -3.92 13.47
N GLN A 525 48.47 -4.34 14.16
CA GLN A 525 48.48 -5.60 14.92
C GLN A 525 47.50 -5.59 16.09
N LEU A 526 47.46 -4.50 16.85
CA LEU A 526 46.58 -4.36 18.01
C LEU A 526 45.09 -4.33 17.62
N LYS A 527 44.76 -3.71 16.49
CA LYS A 527 43.37 -3.55 16.03
C LYS A 527 42.92 -4.62 15.04
N ALA A 528 43.86 -5.31 14.39
CA ALA A 528 43.61 -6.27 13.32
C ALA A 528 42.60 -5.74 12.26
N GLY A 529 42.69 -4.43 11.96
CA GLY A 529 41.80 -3.75 11.01
C GLY A 529 40.36 -3.50 11.46
N LYS A 530 40.03 -3.67 12.76
CA LYS A 530 38.68 -3.47 13.32
C LYS A 530 38.61 -2.29 14.29
N GLY A 531 37.48 -1.59 14.29
CA GLY A 531 37.20 -0.43 15.15
C GLY A 531 37.83 0.87 14.66
N LEU A 532 37.70 1.93 15.47
CA LEU A 532 38.17 3.28 15.13
C LEU A 532 39.66 3.43 15.44
N THR A 533 40.38 3.96 14.45
CA THR A 533 41.77 4.39 14.55
C THR A 533 41.86 5.77 13.91
N ILE A 534 42.42 6.74 14.64
CA ILE A 534 42.69 8.09 14.15
C ILE A 534 44.20 8.30 14.24
N VAL A 535 44.84 8.70 13.16
CA VAL A 535 46.26 9.04 13.12
C VAL A 535 46.37 10.56 13.17
N GLY A 536 46.88 11.08 14.28
CA GLY A 536 47.04 12.49 14.55
C GLY A 536 48.50 12.93 14.35
N SER A 537 48.71 14.07 13.70
CA SER A 537 50.02 14.72 13.62
C SER A 537 49.90 16.23 13.82
N VAL A 538 50.95 16.84 14.38
CA VAL A 538 51.02 18.28 14.62
C VAL A 538 52.20 18.86 13.86
N LEU A 539 51.93 19.83 13.00
CA LEU A 539 52.94 20.61 12.30
C LEU A 539 53.15 21.93 13.03
N GLN A 540 54.39 22.23 13.42
CA GLN A 540 54.71 23.48 14.10
C GLN A 540 54.79 24.64 13.09
N GLY A 541 53.99 25.69 13.31
CA GLY A 541 54.01 26.93 12.54
C GLY A 541 52.64 27.61 12.42
N THR A 542 52.56 28.59 11.53
CA THR A 542 51.35 29.31 11.13
C THR A 542 50.68 28.64 9.94
N PHE A 543 49.35 28.47 10.00
CA PHE A 543 48.60 27.77 8.94
C PHE A 543 48.68 28.46 7.58
N LEU A 544 48.68 29.80 7.56
CA LEU A 544 48.75 30.59 6.32
C LEU A 544 49.98 30.24 5.49
N ASP A 545 51.13 30.07 6.14
CA ASP A 545 52.41 29.81 5.47
C ASP A 545 52.59 28.31 5.16
N LYS A 546 52.08 27.44 6.03
CA LYS A 546 52.35 25.99 6.00
C LYS A 546 51.22 25.12 5.45
N HIS A 547 50.18 25.67 4.84
CA HIS A 547 49.06 24.86 4.34
C HIS A 547 49.49 23.81 3.29
N VAL A 548 50.46 24.14 2.43
CA VAL A 548 51.00 23.21 1.42
C VAL A 548 51.79 22.08 2.07
N GLU A 549 52.63 22.41 3.05
CA GLU A 549 53.38 21.41 3.83
C GLU A 549 52.43 20.49 4.62
N ALA A 550 51.36 21.05 5.16
CA ALA A 550 50.32 20.30 5.88
C ALA A 550 49.62 19.29 4.97
N GLN A 551 49.25 19.70 3.75
CA GLN A 551 48.63 18.80 2.77
C GLN A 551 49.59 17.69 2.34
N LYS A 552 50.86 18.02 2.07
CA LYS A 552 51.90 17.04 1.74
C LYS A 552 52.15 16.06 2.89
N GLY A 553 52.20 16.54 4.13
CA GLY A 553 52.33 15.71 5.32
C GLY A 553 51.15 14.75 5.49
N GLU A 554 49.93 15.22 5.21
CA GLU A 554 48.72 14.38 5.26
C GLU A 554 48.74 13.26 4.20
N GLU A 555 49.17 13.57 2.98
CA GLU A 555 49.34 12.59 1.90
C GLU A 555 50.40 11.54 2.24
N ASN A 556 51.55 11.96 2.77
CA ASN A 556 52.60 11.06 3.22
C ASN A 556 52.12 10.11 4.34
N ILE A 557 51.36 10.63 5.31
CA ILE A 557 50.78 9.81 6.38
C ILE A 557 49.78 8.81 5.78
N LYS A 558 48.89 9.24 4.87
CA LYS A 558 47.92 8.35 4.20
C LYS A 558 48.60 7.26 3.36
N ALA A 559 49.69 7.58 2.67
CA ALA A 559 50.48 6.62 1.90
C ALA A 559 51.11 5.56 2.81
N LEU A 560 51.68 5.99 3.94
CA LEU A 560 52.23 5.08 4.94
C LEU A 560 51.16 4.23 5.61
N MET A 561 49.99 4.83 5.91
CA MET A 561 48.85 4.09 6.46
C MET A 561 48.38 2.97 5.53
N THR A 562 48.40 3.22 4.21
CA THR A 562 48.04 2.23 3.19
C THR A 562 49.08 1.10 3.13
N THR A 563 50.37 1.46 3.19
CA THR A 563 51.50 0.52 3.19
C THR A 563 51.46 -0.40 4.42
N GLU A 564 51.23 0.16 5.61
CA GLU A 564 51.15 -0.57 6.88
C GLU A 564 49.77 -1.22 7.14
N LYS A 565 48.85 -1.11 6.17
CA LYS A 565 47.47 -1.63 6.23
C LYS A 565 46.67 -1.14 7.44
N THR A 566 46.99 0.04 7.97
CA THR A 566 46.19 0.69 9.02
C THR A 566 44.91 1.25 8.43
N LYS A 567 43.75 0.68 8.79
CA LYS A 567 42.44 1.26 8.46
C LYS A 567 42.07 2.31 9.49
N GLY A 568 41.93 3.57 9.07
CA GLY A 568 41.62 4.69 9.96
C GLY A 568 41.50 6.01 9.24
N PHE A 569 41.39 7.09 10.02
CA PHE A 569 41.33 8.47 9.53
C PHE A 569 42.63 9.19 9.85
N CYS A 570 43.09 10.09 8.97
CA CYS A 570 44.23 10.95 9.21
C CYS A 570 43.73 12.35 9.61
N GLN A 571 44.30 12.93 10.66
CA GLN A 571 44.01 14.28 11.13
C GLN A 571 45.34 15.00 11.37
N LEU A 572 45.62 16.03 10.58
CA LEU A 572 46.82 16.85 10.73
C LEU A 572 46.42 18.27 11.15
N VAL A 573 47.09 18.80 12.17
CA VAL A 573 46.81 20.14 12.72
C VAL A 573 48.08 20.99 12.66
N VAL A 574 47.96 22.22 12.16
CA VAL A 574 49.04 23.21 12.20
C VAL A 574 48.85 24.09 13.43
N SER A 575 49.86 24.19 14.29
CA SER A 575 49.79 25.00 15.51
C SER A 575 51.13 25.70 15.80
N PRO A 576 51.15 26.92 16.39
CA PRO A 576 52.38 27.60 16.78
C PRO A 576 53.24 26.79 17.78
N SER A 577 52.57 25.99 18.62
CA SER A 577 53.17 25.16 19.66
C SER A 577 52.74 23.72 19.49
N VAL A 578 53.71 22.80 19.48
CA VAL A 578 53.45 21.36 19.37
C VAL A 578 52.60 20.86 20.55
N ARG A 579 52.84 21.39 21.75
CA ARG A 579 52.09 21.04 22.96
C ARG A 579 50.60 21.39 22.83
N ASP A 580 50.30 22.58 22.32
CA ASP A 580 48.92 23.05 22.20
C ASP A 580 48.21 22.32 21.07
N GLY A 581 48.91 22.03 19.96
CA GLY A 581 48.38 21.19 18.88
C GLY A 581 48.04 19.77 19.36
N ILE A 582 48.91 19.14 20.17
CA ILE A 582 48.64 17.82 20.75
C ILE A 582 47.43 17.89 21.69
N SER A 583 47.33 18.94 22.50
CA SER A 583 46.18 19.17 23.38
C SER A 583 44.87 19.26 22.61
N HIS A 584 44.83 20.06 21.53
CA HIS A 584 43.64 20.18 20.69
C HIS A 584 43.29 18.85 20.03
N LEU A 585 44.26 18.08 19.51
CA LEU A 585 44.00 16.76 18.93
C LEU A 585 43.38 15.79 19.93
N ILE A 586 43.91 15.71 21.15
CA ILE A 586 43.37 14.82 22.20
C ILE A 586 41.94 15.21 22.59
N GLN A 587 41.58 16.49 22.55
CA GLN A 587 40.23 16.93 22.97
C GLN A 587 39.19 16.86 21.85
N SER A 588 39.59 17.13 20.60
CA SER A 588 38.68 17.35 19.48
C SER A 588 38.68 16.25 18.41
N ALA A 589 39.58 15.26 18.49
CA ALA A 589 39.63 14.19 17.49
C ALA A 589 38.42 13.23 17.61
N GLY A 590 37.58 13.27 16.58
CA GLY A 590 36.39 12.42 16.43
C GLY A 590 35.17 13.22 16.00
N LEU A 591 34.03 12.52 15.84
CA LEU A 591 32.75 13.16 15.56
C LEU A 591 31.63 12.55 16.42
N GLY A 592 31.09 13.35 17.33
CA GLY A 592 30.05 12.91 18.28
C GLY A 592 30.51 11.74 19.15
N ALA A 593 29.78 10.62 19.10
CA ALA A 593 30.11 9.41 19.84
C ALA A 593 31.28 8.59 19.24
N MET A 594 31.64 8.84 17.98
CA MET A 594 32.80 8.21 17.33
C MET A 594 34.08 8.98 17.67
N LYS A 595 34.56 8.78 18.91
CA LYS A 595 35.77 9.38 19.45
C LYS A 595 36.78 8.32 19.92
N HIS A 596 38.03 8.73 20.03
CA HIS A 596 39.08 7.91 20.60
C HIS A 596 38.92 7.80 22.13
N ASN A 597 39.45 6.72 22.70
CA ASN A 597 39.49 6.49 24.15
C ASN A 597 40.88 6.04 24.65
N THR A 598 41.82 5.83 23.73
CA THR A 598 43.19 5.41 24.00
C THR A 598 44.10 6.28 23.14
N VAL A 599 45.18 6.81 23.70
CA VAL A 599 46.20 7.54 22.95
C VAL A 599 47.46 6.69 22.90
N LEU A 600 48.02 6.53 21.70
CA LEU A 600 49.27 5.83 21.45
C LEU A 600 50.30 6.84 20.96
N MET A 601 51.42 6.96 21.67
CA MET A 601 52.49 7.89 21.34
C MET A 601 53.86 7.20 21.44
N ALA A 602 54.83 7.66 20.65
CA ALA A 602 56.19 7.15 20.70
C ALA A 602 56.95 7.67 21.93
N TRP A 603 57.86 6.84 22.45
CA TRP A 603 58.77 7.24 23.52
C TRP A 603 59.84 8.23 23.00
N PRO A 604 60.13 9.34 23.70
CA PRO A 604 61.13 10.31 23.25
C PRO A 604 62.54 9.78 23.52
N HIS A 605 63.20 9.19 22.52
CA HIS A 605 64.53 8.59 22.71
C HIS A 605 65.65 9.61 23.03
N SER A 606 65.59 10.82 22.48
CA SER A 606 66.63 11.86 22.64
C SER A 606 66.49 12.72 23.89
N TRP A 607 65.67 12.33 24.87
CA TRP A 607 65.31 13.18 26.01
C TRP A 607 66.48 13.56 26.94
N LYS A 608 67.56 12.77 26.95
CA LYS A 608 68.77 13.04 27.76
C LYS A 608 69.79 13.94 27.05
N GLN A 609 69.59 14.25 25.76
CA GLN A 609 70.53 15.06 25.01
C GLN A 609 70.36 16.55 25.39
N PRO A 610 71.47 17.28 25.66
CA PRO A 610 71.41 18.67 26.13
C PRO A 610 70.93 19.66 25.05
N THR A 611 70.86 19.23 23.78
CA THR A 611 70.48 20.04 22.63
C THR A 611 68.98 20.31 22.51
N ASP A 612 68.10 19.57 23.20
CA ASP A 612 66.65 19.73 23.05
C ASP A 612 65.83 19.49 24.35
N PRO A 613 65.85 20.45 25.30
CA PRO A 613 65.18 20.32 26.61
C PRO A 613 63.65 20.39 26.54
N TYR A 614 63.05 20.66 25.38
CA TYR A 614 61.60 20.76 25.19
C TYR A 614 60.93 19.41 24.89
N SER A 615 61.69 18.44 24.38
CA SER A 615 61.19 17.11 23.98
C SER A 615 60.52 16.34 25.13
N TRP A 616 61.18 16.22 26.29
CA TRP A 616 60.65 15.53 27.47
C TRP A 616 59.51 16.31 28.14
N LYS A 617 59.59 17.65 28.17
CA LYS A 617 58.51 18.51 28.69
C LYS A 617 57.23 18.38 27.89
N THR A 618 57.35 18.22 26.57
CA THR A 618 56.20 18.01 25.67
C THR A 618 55.57 16.63 25.89
N PHE A 619 56.39 15.59 26.09
CA PHE A 619 55.92 14.24 26.43
C PHE A 619 55.17 14.22 27.78
N VAL A 620 55.74 14.81 28.83
CA VAL A 620 55.11 14.91 30.16
C VAL A 620 53.84 15.77 30.09
N GLY A 621 53.87 16.88 29.36
CA GLY A 621 52.71 17.74 29.14
C GLY A 621 51.54 17.01 28.48
N GLY A 622 51.81 16.18 27.46
CA GLY A 622 50.80 15.33 26.82
C GLY A 622 50.21 14.28 27.78
N PHE A 623 51.05 13.66 28.62
CA PHE A 623 50.62 12.67 29.60
C PHE A 623 49.73 13.28 30.71
N CYS A 624 50.13 14.42 31.27
CA CYS A 624 49.32 15.14 32.25
C CYS A 624 47.95 15.53 31.66
N LEU A 625 47.93 16.02 30.42
CA LEU A 625 46.70 16.45 29.76
C LEU A 625 45.75 15.27 29.49
N LEU A 626 46.28 14.09 29.16
CA LEU A 626 45.51 12.85 29.06
C LEU A 626 44.79 12.52 30.37
N PHE A 627 45.53 12.59 31.49
CA PHE A 627 44.99 12.34 32.82
C PHE A 627 43.89 13.35 33.18
N TYR A 628 44.10 14.63 32.89
CA TYR A 628 43.09 15.68 33.11
C TYR A 628 41.85 15.50 32.24
N CYS A 629 41.99 15.11 30.96
CA CYS A 629 40.84 14.82 30.10
C CYS A 629 40.02 13.64 30.64
N ILE A 630 40.67 12.58 31.11
CA ILE A 630 39.98 11.43 31.73
C ILE A 630 39.24 11.86 33.01
N LEU A 631 39.87 12.64 33.87
CA LEU A 631 39.29 13.15 35.13
C LEU A 631 38.12 14.12 34.89
N SER A 632 38.22 14.98 33.88
CA SER A 632 37.21 16.01 33.57
C SER A 632 36.00 15.46 32.81
N LEU A 633 36.19 14.43 31.97
CA LEU A 633 35.11 13.83 31.16
C LEU A 633 34.27 12.79 31.93
N GLU A 634 34.76 12.23 33.03
CA GLU A 634 34.04 11.27 33.87
C GLU A 634 34.07 11.61 35.38
N PRO A 635 33.57 12.78 35.82
CA PRO A 635 33.61 13.19 37.23
C PRO A 635 32.81 12.24 38.16
N LYS A 636 31.90 11.44 37.59
CA LYS A 636 31.08 10.47 38.34
C LYS A 636 31.76 9.11 38.58
N ARG A 637 32.84 8.74 37.86
CA ARG A 637 33.50 7.43 38.03
C ARG A 637 34.60 7.41 39.10
N PHE A 638 35.16 8.57 39.43
CA PHE A 638 36.26 8.69 40.41
C PHE A 638 35.83 9.33 41.75
N ARG A 639 34.53 9.42 42.05
CA ARG A 639 34.08 9.48 43.45
C ARG A 639 34.14 8.07 44.04
N ILE A 640 35.35 7.61 44.30
CA ILE A 640 35.59 6.62 45.34
C ILE A 640 36.36 7.38 46.42
N SER A 641 35.62 7.79 47.44
CA SER A 641 36.14 7.98 48.79
C SER A 641 35.24 7.15 49.69
#